data_AF-A0A336LQ85-F1
#
_entry.id   AF-A0A336LQ85-F1
#
_cell.length_a   1.000
_cell.length_b   1.000
_cell.length_c   1.000
_cell.angle_alpha   90.00
_cell.angle_beta   90.00
_cell.angle_gamma   90.00
#
_symmetry.space_group_name_H-M   'P 1'
#
loop_
_entity.id
_entity.type
_entity.pdbx_description
1 polymer ?
#
loop_
_entity_poly.entity_id
_entity_poly.type
_entity_poly.pdbx_seq_one_letter_code
_entity_poly.pdbx_strand_id
1 'polypeptide(L)'
;MIGVEKCLYSFISILLQAGANPELKNQGGISAYDLAQQKNDSKSLEMLNMFLKSDSTAQKSTKMNVFESRKHATMLLDGYLAENMEDSIDHTLLCKLIFNIHTKKPEGSILVFLPGYADILEQAEKIEDALNPGSYKIFMLHSNMQTGDQKGVFNRMPSGVRKIVLATNLAETSITIDDVVYVIDTGRVKQQTFDAITGSSQLAMCWSSKACSKQRAGRAGRCQAGICYRMFSSIRFDSMDGYTLPELLRVPLTDICIQAKLIEKESTIEQFLEEALQPPSVFNVKESIKILQAIGALDSSENLTNLGLRLGDLPIDVRLGKMLLYGVMFRCLDPILTIVSALSTSDPFTLPTQSHERGNVKRIKHQLAEESFSDHLILLRVFQKWSREKTTRNEKRFCQNNYLRFGTMDMIAGVRSQILGHLRSIGLVRPNGPGNIRDLNQFAANWALVKACIVAGLYPNIAHVDRKRGTMMSRNVTKMGIHMSSVVKQKTSDKKDNFDNLPTDWIVFEEKVRISRFCLTQTNTVVTPIAIALFTGLLAVDEKTSLVEYHGQDDDSSDDDDDEPTKDPALSKTKYLIDDWLNFTCDTKTAYLIFNFKQKLSAQLLSFLHDARDYFKKEANNKVLFTLNQILADEEAAFDLPCLQNINEKPRAINISYDLNKYYTENSSQNDSHSNVVQVQEPSNFIASPSTSYQQPPPSRSFNQRNNYHHNQRNQNFNGQNNHRNGASSSSRYQNSNYQQKSQHNPPSRRYFIVKAASREQILDSVKTSRWHFSDSIRSHLVRALRQQNASRIFILFSIPLSKFMCCLTELYLESDHIAFRLVDERQFNFSYLRNTLNGSGLHFQKYLDELCDGEELPKNMGDFYYNLIVT
;
A
#
# COMPACT_ATOMS: atom_id res chain seq x y z
N MET A 1 -15.66 15.63 46.94
CA MET A 1 -14.53 15.00 47.65
C MET A 1 -13.22 15.76 47.42
N ILE A 2 -12.60 15.79 46.24
CA ILE A 2 -11.28 16.43 46.04
C ILE A 2 -11.16 17.87 46.58
N GLY A 3 -12.20 18.70 46.44
CA GLY A 3 -12.23 20.05 47.04
C GLY A 3 -12.03 20.04 48.55
N VAL A 4 -12.62 19.09 49.26
CA VAL A 4 -12.42 18.85 50.71
C VAL A 4 -11.02 18.31 50.96
N GLU A 5 -10.58 17.37 50.13
CA GLU A 5 -9.29 16.70 50.30
C GLU A 5 -8.10 17.67 50.19
N LYS A 6 -8.23 18.72 49.37
CA LYS A 6 -7.24 19.80 49.21
C LYS A 6 -7.61 21.09 49.98
N CYS A 7 -8.61 21.05 50.87
CA CYS A 7 -9.12 22.17 51.67
C CYS A 7 -9.51 23.43 50.86
N LEU A 8 -9.95 23.22 49.62
CA LEU A 8 -10.40 24.24 48.67
C LEU A 8 -11.88 24.58 48.90
N TYR A 9 -12.19 25.19 50.05
CA TYR A 9 -13.56 25.57 50.45
C TYR A 9 -14.31 26.37 49.36
N SER A 10 -13.63 27.23 48.61
CA SER A 10 -14.21 27.99 47.48
C SER A 10 -14.61 27.10 46.29
N PHE A 11 -13.87 26.02 46.02
CA PHE A 11 -14.20 25.04 44.99
C PHE A 11 -15.41 24.19 45.37
N ILE A 12 -15.56 23.86 46.66
CA ILE A 12 -16.74 23.15 47.18
C ILE A 12 -18.00 24.00 47.00
N SER A 13 -17.96 25.28 47.35
CA SER A 13 -19.10 26.21 47.19
C SER A 13 -19.62 26.21 45.75
N ILE A 14 -18.68 26.28 44.80
CA ILE A 14 -18.95 26.26 43.35
C ILE A 14 -19.55 24.93 42.90
N LEU A 15 -19.02 23.79 43.36
CA LEU A 15 -19.56 22.46 43.02
C LEU A 15 -20.99 22.28 43.54
N LEU A 16 -21.28 22.72 44.77
CA LEU A 16 -22.62 22.67 45.36
C LEU A 16 -23.60 23.56 44.57
N GLN A 17 -23.20 24.78 44.20
CA GLN A 17 -23.99 25.68 43.32
C GLN A 17 -24.20 25.10 41.91
N ALA A 18 -23.29 24.27 41.42
CA ALA A 18 -23.42 23.53 40.16
C ALA A 18 -24.27 22.25 40.27
N GLY A 19 -24.85 21.95 41.44
CA GLY A 19 -25.71 20.80 41.67
C GLY A 19 -24.99 19.48 41.99
N ALA A 20 -23.72 19.52 42.42
CA ALA A 20 -23.03 18.33 42.90
C ALA A 20 -23.59 17.89 44.26
N ASN A 21 -24.20 16.71 44.34
CA ASN A 21 -24.73 16.17 45.60
C ASN A 21 -23.55 15.77 46.55
N PRO A 22 -23.44 16.37 47.76
CA PRO A 22 -22.38 16.05 48.72
C PRO A 22 -22.54 14.70 49.45
N GLU A 23 -23.75 14.12 49.45
CA GLU A 23 -24.07 12.83 50.07
C GLU A 23 -23.51 11.63 49.29
N LEU A 24 -23.11 11.84 48.02
CA LEU A 24 -22.54 10.78 47.19
C LEU A 24 -21.25 10.23 47.81
N LYS A 25 -21.23 8.92 48.02
CA LYS A 25 -20.16 8.17 48.67
C LYS A 25 -19.20 7.57 47.64
N ASN A 26 -17.92 7.51 47.98
CA ASN A 26 -16.93 6.76 47.19
C ASN A 26 -17.07 5.25 47.37
N GLN A 27 -16.22 4.48 46.68
CA GLN A 27 -16.15 3.01 46.78
C GLN A 27 -15.82 2.50 48.20
N GLY A 28 -15.28 3.35 49.08
CA GLY A 28 -15.06 3.06 50.51
C GLY A 28 -16.20 3.51 51.44
N GLY A 29 -17.33 3.97 50.91
CA GLY A 29 -18.50 4.40 51.70
C GLY A 29 -18.39 5.79 52.35
N ILE A 30 -17.34 6.55 52.03
CA ILE A 30 -17.04 7.88 52.59
C ILE A 30 -17.65 8.96 51.67
N SER A 31 -18.46 9.86 52.23
CA SER A 31 -19.04 11.02 51.52
C SER A 31 -18.10 12.23 51.51
N ALA A 32 -18.48 13.30 50.82
CA ALA A 32 -17.75 14.57 50.93
C ALA A 32 -17.78 15.17 52.34
N TYR A 33 -18.84 14.90 53.11
CA TYR A 33 -18.99 15.35 54.50
C TYR A 33 -18.07 14.59 55.45
N ASP A 34 -18.09 13.26 55.38
CA ASP A 34 -17.27 12.38 56.22
C ASP A 34 -15.77 12.69 56.03
N LEU A 35 -15.36 12.93 54.79
CA LEU A 35 -13.98 13.32 54.45
C LEU A 35 -13.59 14.69 55.02
N ALA A 36 -14.53 15.64 55.15
CA ALA A 36 -14.28 16.95 55.73
C ALA A 36 -14.11 16.85 57.25
N GLN A 37 -14.88 15.97 57.88
CA GLN A 37 -14.76 15.64 59.29
C GLN A 37 -13.42 14.95 59.60
N GLN A 38 -13.01 13.98 58.76
CA GLN A 38 -11.69 13.32 58.89
C GLN A 38 -10.51 14.27 58.73
N LYS A 39 -10.62 15.36 57.93
CA LYS A 39 -9.56 16.36 57.74
C LYS A 39 -9.65 17.58 58.67
N ASN A 40 -10.64 17.65 59.58
CA ASN A 40 -10.91 18.83 60.43
C ASN A 40 -11.06 20.16 59.65
N ASP A 41 -11.50 20.12 58.39
CA ASP A 41 -11.73 21.33 57.60
C ASP A 41 -13.08 21.96 57.97
N SER A 42 -13.04 22.81 59.00
CA SER A 42 -14.19 23.54 59.54
C SER A 42 -14.97 24.34 58.49
N LYS A 43 -14.29 24.98 57.53
CA LYS A 43 -14.93 25.78 56.47
C LYS A 43 -15.68 24.90 55.48
N SER A 44 -15.09 23.77 55.10
CA SER A 44 -15.74 22.79 54.25
C SER A 44 -16.90 22.09 54.96
N LEU A 45 -16.74 21.74 56.24
CA LEU A 45 -17.80 21.17 57.08
C LEU A 45 -19.01 22.08 57.26
N GLU A 46 -18.78 23.36 57.57
CA GLU A 46 -19.82 24.36 57.76
C GLU A 46 -20.62 24.56 56.46
N MET A 47 -19.92 24.68 55.33
CA MET A 47 -20.53 24.87 54.02
C MET A 47 -21.33 23.66 53.53
N LEU A 48 -20.81 22.45 53.74
CA LEU A 48 -21.53 21.21 53.42
C LEU A 48 -22.77 21.04 54.31
N ASN A 49 -22.66 21.33 55.61
CA ASN A 49 -23.81 21.38 56.53
C ASN A 49 -24.86 22.40 56.10
N MET A 50 -24.44 23.61 55.70
CA MET A 50 -25.37 24.67 55.31
C MET A 50 -26.14 24.28 54.05
N PHE A 51 -25.48 23.65 53.07
CA PHE A 51 -26.13 23.16 51.86
C PHE A 51 -27.12 22.02 52.16
N LEU A 52 -26.70 21.00 52.92
CA LEU A 52 -27.56 19.87 53.34
C LEU A 52 -28.80 20.33 54.14
N LYS A 53 -28.71 21.44 54.88
CA LYS A 53 -29.85 22.04 55.60
C LYS A 53 -30.73 22.94 54.74
N SER A 54 -30.27 23.34 53.55
CA SER A 54 -30.95 24.30 52.68
C SER A 54 -31.92 23.67 51.66
N ASP A 55 -32.04 22.35 51.62
CA ASP A 55 -32.82 21.61 50.59
C ASP A 55 -34.35 21.66 50.80
N SER A 56 -34.84 22.79 51.29
CA SER A 56 -36.26 23.15 51.32
C SER A 56 -36.45 24.59 50.81
N THR A 57 -36.80 24.68 49.53
CA THR A 57 -37.19 25.89 48.77
C THR A 57 -36.13 26.98 48.53
N ALA A 58 -35.42 26.91 47.40
CA ALA A 58 -35.26 28.05 46.48
C ALA A 58 -34.59 27.68 45.13
N GLN A 59 -35.36 27.61 44.04
CA GLN A 59 -34.82 27.87 42.69
C GLN A 59 -35.07 29.33 42.30
N LYS A 60 -34.01 30.14 42.10
CA LYS A 60 -33.95 31.16 41.02
C LYS A 60 -32.64 31.95 40.93
N SER A 61 -32.15 32.04 39.70
CA SER A 61 -31.39 33.15 39.09
C SER A 61 -30.19 33.77 39.83
N THR A 62 -29.01 33.64 39.22
CA THR A 62 -28.03 34.75 39.17
C THR A 62 -27.36 34.76 37.78
N LYS A 63 -27.22 35.95 37.17
CA LYS A 63 -26.36 36.11 35.99
C LYS A 63 -24.90 36.14 36.48
N MET A 64 -24.12 35.09 36.24
CA MET A 64 -22.68 35.11 36.61
C MET A 64 -21.94 36.26 35.91
N ASN A 65 -21.07 36.97 36.64
CA ASN A 65 -20.14 37.90 35.99
C ASN A 65 -19.15 37.14 35.11
N VAL A 66 -18.78 37.72 33.98
CA VAL A 66 -17.83 37.12 33.02
C VAL A 66 -16.45 36.90 33.64
N PHE A 67 -16.04 37.75 34.59
CA PHE A 67 -14.79 37.58 35.34
C PHE A 67 -14.82 36.40 36.32
N GLU A 68 -15.91 36.25 37.09
CA GLU A 68 -16.10 35.09 37.98
C GLU A 68 -16.21 33.80 37.17
N SER A 69 -16.93 33.83 36.05
CA SER A 69 -17.06 32.71 35.12
C SER A 69 -15.71 32.24 34.56
N ARG A 70 -14.75 33.14 34.28
CA ARG A 70 -13.37 32.75 33.91
C ARG A 70 -12.62 32.08 35.06
N LYS A 71 -12.68 32.64 36.27
CA LYS A 71 -11.98 32.06 37.44
C LYS A 71 -12.56 30.69 37.80
N HIS A 72 -13.89 30.55 37.74
CA HIS A 72 -14.63 29.29 37.87
C HIS A 72 -14.19 28.26 36.80
N ALA A 73 -14.18 28.64 35.52
CA ALA A 73 -13.74 27.75 34.44
C ALA A 73 -12.27 27.31 34.59
N THR A 74 -11.41 28.19 35.09
CA THR A 74 -10.01 27.85 35.41
C THR A 74 -9.95 26.81 36.53
N MET A 75 -10.64 27.02 37.65
CA MET A 75 -10.64 26.06 38.77
C MET A 75 -11.27 24.69 38.41
N LEU A 76 -12.25 24.64 37.51
CA LEU A 76 -12.76 23.38 36.95
C LEU A 76 -11.73 22.69 36.06
N LEU A 77 -11.00 23.45 35.24
CA LEU A 77 -9.92 22.92 34.39
C LEU A 77 -8.75 22.40 35.23
N ASP A 78 -8.34 23.12 36.28
CA ASP A 78 -7.29 22.71 37.20
C ASP A 78 -7.66 21.43 37.97
N GLY A 79 -8.93 21.29 38.35
CA GLY A 79 -9.46 20.05 38.94
C GLY A 79 -9.41 18.88 37.96
N TYR A 80 -9.92 19.08 36.74
CA TYR A 80 -9.94 18.08 35.67
C TYR A 80 -8.52 17.62 35.28
N LEU A 81 -7.57 18.54 35.14
CA LEU A 81 -6.16 18.24 34.83
C LEU A 81 -5.42 17.56 36.01
N ALA A 82 -5.97 17.60 37.22
CA ALA A 82 -5.43 16.89 38.38
C ALA A 82 -6.04 15.49 38.59
N GLU A 83 -7.16 15.17 37.93
CA GLU A 83 -7.77 13.83 37.93
C GLU A 83 -7.38 13.01 36.69
N ASN A 84 -7.39 13.61 35.49
CA ASN A 84 -7.14 12.89 34.25
C ASN A 84 -5.65 12.76 33.93
N MET A 85 -5.18 11.51 33.82
CA MET A 85 -3.87 11.18 33.27
C MET A 85 -3.78 11.68 31.83
N GLU A 86 -2.79 12.53 31.52
CA GLU A 86 -2.69 13.21 30.21
C GLU A 86 -2.60 12.26 29.00
N ASP A 87 -2.18 10.99 29.22
CA ASP A 87 -1.85 10.01 28.18
C ASP A 87 -3.04 9.22 27.59
N SER A 88 -4.26 9.51 28.05
CA SER A 88 -5.50 8.93 27.51
C SER A 88 -6.49 10.01 27.04
N ILE A 89 -7.37 9.66 26.11
CA ILE A 89 -8.49 10.53 25.72
C ILE A 89 -9.64 10.32 26.71
N ASP A 90 -10.18 11.43 27.24
CA ASP A 90 -11.47 11.37 27.93
C ASP A 90 -12.62 11.23 26.91
N HIS A 91 -12.91 9.98 26.56
CA HIS A 91 -14.04 9.61 25.71
C HIS A 91 -15.41 9.96 26.32
N THR A 92 -15.49 10.19 27.63
CA THR A 92 -16.73 10.58 28.32
C THR A 92 -17.00 12.08 28.17
N LEU A 93 -15.97 12.92 28.34
CA LEU A 93 -16.04 14.34 28.02
C LEU A 93 -16.26 14.57 26.52
N LEU A 94 -15.59 13.78 25.66
CA LEU A 94 -15.76 13.85 24.22
C LEU A 94 -17.20 13.49 23.79
N CYS A 95 -17.78 12.42 24.35
CA CYS A 95 -19.19 12.10 24.11
C CYS A 95 -20.12 13.22 24.58
N LYS A 96 -19.93 13.75 25.81
CA LYS A 96 -20.71 14.89 26.34
C LYS A 96 -20.62 16.14 25.46
N LEU A 97 -19.46 16.41 24.85
CA LEU A 97 -19.28 17.50 23.89
C LEU A 97 -20.03 17.25 22.58
N ILE A 98 -19.94 16.04 22.02
CA ILE A 98 -20.69 15.63 20.81
C ILE A 98 -22.20 15.74 21.06
N PHE A 99 -22.70 15.26 22.20
CA PHE A 99 -24.10 15.39 22.61
C PHE A 99 -24.53 16.87 22.69
N ASN A 100 -23.72 17.74 23.29
CA ASN A 100 -24.00 19.17 23.41
C ASN A 100 -24.05 19.85 22.03
N ILE A 101 -23.11 19.54 21.13
CA ILE A 101 -23.13 20.05 19.74
C ILE A 101 -24.38 19.54 19.01
N HIS A 102 -24.69 18.25 19.10
CA HIS A 102 -25.84 17.63 18.44
C HIS A 102 -27.18 18.26 18.85
N THR A 103 -27.36 18.49 20.15
CA THR A 103 -28.63 18.95 20.74
C THR A 103 -28.78 20.48 20.83
N LYS A 104 -27.69 21.25 20.86
CA LYS A 104 -27.73 22.71 21.15
C LYS A 104 -27.08 23.61 20.09
N LYS A 105 -26.52 23.06 19.00
CA LYS A 105 -25.90 23.84 17.91
C LYS A 105 -26.65 23.67 16.59
N PRO A 106 -26.65 24.68 15.70
CA PRO A 106 -27.23 24.60 14.35
C PRO A 106 -26.73 23.41 13.53
N GLU A 107 -27.35 23.19 12.37
CA GLU A 107 -26.96 22.13 11.43
C GLU A 107 -25.48 22.22 11.01
N GLY A 108 -24.94 21.07 10.61
CA GLY A 108 -23.54 20.92 10.23
C GLY A 108 -22.92 19.64 10.79
N SER A 109 -22.06 19.02 9.99
CA SER A 109 -21.37 17.79 10.33
C SER A 109 -20.33 18.01 11.43
N ILE A 110 -20.18 17.00 12.29
CA ILE A 110 -19.16 16.94 13.34
C ILE A 110 -18.01 16.07 12.83
N LEU A 111 -16.79 16.59 12.81
CA LEU A 111 -15.55 15.86 12.50
C LEU A 111 -14.67 15.77 13.76
N VAL A 112 -14.38 14.55 14.20
CA VAL A 112 -13.62 14.28 15.42
C VAL A 112 -12.28 13.65 15.05
N PHE A 113 -11.18 14.30 15.44
CA PHE A 113 -9.84 13.78 15.27
C PHE A 113 -9.43 12.91 16.45
N LEU A 114 -9.20 11.63 16.18
CA LEU A 114 -8.80 10.59 17.13
C LEU A 114 -7.46 9.97 16.70
N PRO A 115 -6.60 9.53 17.62
CA PRO A 115 -5.25 9.10 17.30
C PRO A 115 -5.20 7.72 16.63
N GLY A 116 -6.24 6.87 16.73
CA GLY A 116 -6.25 5.55 16.11
C GLY A 116 -7.57 4.80 16.19
N TYR A 117 -7.53 3.53 15.77
CA TYR A 117 -8.72 2.70 15.57
C TYR A 117 -9.47 2.29 16.84
N ALA A 118 -8.77 1.96 17.92
CA ALA A 118 -9.41 1.60 19.19
C ALA A 118 -10.19 2.78 19.77
N ASP A 119 -9.58 3.97 19.67
CA ASP A 119 -10.09 5.26 20.12
C ASP A 119 -11.35 5.67 19.29
N ILE A 120 -11.42 5.26 18.01
CA ILE A 120 -12.60 5.42 17.15
C ILE A 120 -13.75 4.48 17.57
N LEU A 121 -13.46 3.20 17.87
CA LEU A 121 -14.49 2.24 18.27
C LEU A 121 -15.12 2.58 19.63
N GLU A 122 -14.30 2.85 20.66
CA GLU A 122 -14.81 3.23 21.98
C GLU A 122 -15.66 4.51 21.90
N GLN A 123 -15.26 5.45 21.04
CA GLN A 123 -16.03 6.67 20.85
C GLN A 123 -17.34 6.46 20.09
N ALA A 124 -17.41 5.49 19.17
CA ALA A 124 -18.64 5.13 18.46
C ALA A 124 -19.66 4.49 19.43
N GLU A 125 -19.23 3.46 20.17
CA GLU A 125 -20.03 2.76 21.19
C GLU A 125 -20.65 3.74 22.20
N LYS A 126 -19.85 4.65 22.75
CA LYS A 126 -20.32 5.69 23.69
C LYS A 126 -21.27 6.73 23.06
N ILE A 127 -21.29 6.90 21.73
CA ILE A 127 -22.26 7.76 21.05
C ILE A 127 -23.56 7.00 20.79
N GLU A 128 -23.47 5.71 20.48
CA GLU A 128 -24.63 4.83 20.30
C GLU A 128 -25.43 4.67 21.59
N ASP A 129 -24.77 4.56 22.75
CA ASP A 129 -25.40 4.58 24.08
C ASP A 129 -26.06 5.93 24.43
N ALA A 130 -25.52 7.05 23.92
CA ALA A 130 -25.84 8.40 24.40
C ALA A 130 -26.80 9.20 23.50
N LEU A 131 -27.05 8.76 22.27
CA LEU A 131 -27.90 9.47 21.29
C LEU A 131 -29.03 8.60 20.76
N ASN A 132 -30.23 9.20 20.69
CA ASN A 132 -31.42 8.57 20.10
C ASN A 132 -31.13 8.05 18.68
N PRO A 133 -31.28 6.73 18.42
CA PRO A 133 -31.05 6.14 17.11
C PRO A 133 -31.84 6.84 15.99
N GLY A 134 -31.23 6.94 14.81
CA GLY A 134 -31.82 7.62 13.65
C GLY A 134 -31.67 9.15 13.63
N SER A 135 -31.39 9.81 14.75
CA SER A 135 -31.12 11.27 14.76
C SER A 135 -29.73 11.66 14.24
N TYR A 136 -28.85 10.67 14.03
CA TYR A 136 -27.47 10.86 13.57
C TYR A 136 -27.02 9.68 12.69
N LYS A 137 -25.87 9.84 12.04
CA LYS A 137 -25.12 8.74 11.42
C LYS A 137 -23.63 8.89 11.67
N ILE A 138 -23.01 7.85 12.21
CA ILE A 138 -21.56 7.74 12.38
C ILE A 138 -20.91 7.28 11.06
N PHE A 139 -19.73 7.83 10.77
CA PHE A 139 -18.80 7.36 9.74
C PHE A 139 -17.41 7.21 10.36
N MET A 140 -16.77 6.05 10.20
CA MET A 140 -15.47 5.74 10.79
C MET A 140 -14.35 5.76 9.72
N LEU A 141 -13.43 6.72 9.83
CA LEU A 141 -12.40 6.98 8.82
C LEU A 141 -10.99 6.66 9.35
N HIS A 142 -10.54 5.43 9.07
CA HIS A 142 -9.19 4.95 9.32
C HIS A 142 -8.61 4.34 8.05
N SER A 143 -7.29 4.42 7.85
CA SER A 143 -6.60 3.93 6.63
C SER A 143 -6.82 2.44 6.36
N ASN A 144 -6.89 1.63 7.43
CA ASN A 144 -7.09 0.18 7.38
C ASN A 144 -8.57 -0.27 7.52
N MET A 145 -9.54 0.64 7.39
CA MET A 145 -10.97 0.31 7.30
C MET A 145 -11.45 0.21 5.84
N GLN A 146 -12.63 -0.37 5.65
CA GLN A 146 -13.19 -0.61 4.32
C GLN A 146 -13.80 0.67 3.71
N THR A 147 -13.73 0.80 2.38
CA THR A 147 -14.08 2.02 1.63
C THR A 147 -15.57 2.41 1.62
N GLY A 148 -16.44 1.72 2.38
CA GLY A 148 -17.87 2.01 2.44
C GLY A 148 -18.14 3.38 3.07
N ASP A 149 -17.70 3.57 4.31
CA ASP A 149 -17.81 4.84 5.03
C ASP A 149 -17.04 5.95 4.33
N GLN A 150 -15.84 5.64 3.80
CA GLN A 150 -15.02 6.59 3.04
C GLN A 150 -15.73 7.14 1.79
N LYS A 151 -16.63 6.38 1.15
CA LYS A 151 -17.50 6.92 0.08
C LYS A 151 -18.74 7.60 0.65
N GLY A 152 -19.42 6.97 1.60
CA GLY A 152 -20.69 7.48 2.14
C GLY A 152 -20.57 8.82 2.88
N VAL A 153 -19.40 9.15 3.43
CA VAL A 153 -19.18 10.40 4.19
C VAL A 153 -19.27 11.67 3.32
N PHE A 154 -19.08 11.58 2.01
CA PHE A 154 -19.25 12.70 1.09
C PHE A 154 -20.72 13.02 0.79
N ASN A 155 -21.62 12.06 0.97
CA ASN A 155 -23.04 12.26 0.71
C ASN A 155 -23.66 13.21 1.74
N ARG A 156 -24.62 14.04 1.31
CA ARG A 156 -25.44 14.83 2.25
C ARG A 156 -26.36 13.90 3.05
N MET A 157 -26.61 14.26 4.30
CA MET A 157 -27.58 13.53 5.14
C MET A 157 -29.02 14.00 4.86
N PRO A 158 -30.04 13.16 5.11
CA PRO A 158 -31.42 13.60 5.17
C PRO A 158 -31.64 14.67 6.27
N SER A 159 -32.68 15.49 6.09
CA SER A 159 -33.07 16.49 7.09
C SER A 159 -33.30 15.85 8.47
N GLY A 160 -32.83 16.52 9.53
CA GLY A 160 -32.89 16.01 10.90
C GLY A 160 -31.85 14.95 11.29
N VAL A 161 -31.02 14.45 10.35
CA VAL A 161 -29.98 13.43 10.63
C VAL A 161 -28.58 14.06 10.63
N ARG A 162 -27.93 14.17 11.79
CA ARG A 162 -26.58 14.75 11.87
C ARG A 162 -25.48 13.77 11.49
N LYS A 163 -24.58 14.18 10.60
CA LYS A 163 -23.35 13.44 10.27
C LYS A 163 -22.33 13.59 11.41
N ILE A 164 -21.81 12.47 11.90
CA ILE A 164 -20.71 12.41 12.88
C ILE A 164 -19.59 11.58 12.25
N VAL A 165 -18.39 12.15 12.17
CA VAL A 165 -17.25 11.54 11.48
C VAL A 165 -16.12 11.35 12.50
N LEU A 166 -15.78 10.09 12.78
CA LEU A 166 -14.72 9.71 13.70
C LEU A 166 -13.49 9.33 12.87
N ALA A 167 -12.44 10.15 12.87
CA ALA A 167 -11.36 10.08 11.89
C ALA A 167 -9.98 10.18 12.52
N THR A 168 -8.97 9.58 11.88
CA THR A 168 -7.56 9.89 12.17
C THR A 168 -7.08 11.13 11.41
N ASN A 169 -5.78 11.42 11.48
CA ASN A 169 -5.08 12.38 10.61
C ASN A 169 -5.32 12.16 9.09
N LEU A 170 -5.91 11.03 8.66
CA LEU A 170 -6.41 10.83 7.31
C LEU A 170 -7.37 11.95 6.83
N ALA A 171 -8.16 12.53 7.74
CA ALA A 171 -9.04 13.67 7.45
C ALA A 171 -8.35 15.05 7.59
N GLU A 172 -7.10 15.10 8.05
CA GLU A 172 -6.34 16.34 8.25
C GLU A 172 -5.79 16.87 6.92
N THR A 173 -5.41 15.97 6.01
CA THR A 173 -4.94 16.25 4.65
C THR A 173 -5.86 15.61 3.59
N SER A 174 -5.89 14.28 3.53
CA SER A 174 -6.33 13.47 2.37
C SER A 174 -7.83 13.40 2.08
N ILE A 175 -8.71 13.72 3.04
CA ILE A 175 -10.17 13.65 2.85
C ILE A 175 -10.83 15.01 3.07
N THR A 176 -11.62 15.48 2.09
CA THR A 176 -12.30 16.78 2.07
C THR A 176 -13.82 16.61 2.22
N ILE A 177 -14.36 16.88 3.40
CA ILE A 177 -15.79 16.76 3.70
C ILE A 177 -16.35 18.18 3.81
N ASP A 178 -17.22 18.56 2.88
CA ASP A 178 -17.58 19.96 2.67
C ASP A 178 -18.69 20.48 3.60
N ASP A 179 -19.45 19.60 4.26
CA ASP A 179 -20.51 19.96 5.22
C ASP A 179 -20.04 19.98 6.70
N VAL A 180 -18.73 19.90 6.94
CA VAL A 180 -18.13 20.02 8.29
C VAL A 180 -18.20 21.45 8.79
N VAL A 181 -18.88 21.64 9.92
CA VAL A 181 -19.02 22.92 10.64
C VAL A 181 -18.40 22.84 12.04
N TYR A 182 -18.38 21.64 12.63
CA TYR A 182 -17.83 21.42 13.97
C TYR A 182 -16.65 20.48 13.88
N VAL A 183 -15.46 20.95 14.25
CA VAL A 183 -14.28 20.09 14.43
C VAL A 183 -14.03 19.91 15.92
N ILE A 184 -13.75 18.67 16.34
CA ILE A 184 -13.23 18.38 17.67
C ILE A 184 -11.83 17.78 17.51
N ASP A 185 -10.82 18.53 17.91
CA ASP A 185 -9.42 18.10 17.90
C ASP A 185 -9.03 17.57 19.29
N THR A 186 -8.75 16.26 19.41
CA THR A 186 -8.21 15.70 20.66
C THR A 186 -6.76 16.11 20.93
N GLY A 187 -6.06 16.66 19.93
CA GLY A 187 -4.64 17.03 20.04
C GLY A 187 -3.69 15.84 20.12
N ARG A 188 -4.18 14.60 20.16
CA ARG A 188 -3.35 13.39 20.11
C ARG A 188 -3.24 12.86 18.68
N VAL A 189 -2.17 12.13 18.40
CA VAL A 189 -1.93 11.40 17.15
C VAL A 189 -1.08 10.16 17.44
N LYS A 190 -1.25 9.08 16.66
CA LYS A 190 -0.29 7.95 16.65
C LYS A 190 0.69 8.15 15.51
N GLN A 191 1.98 8.21 15.83
CA GLN A 191 3.07 8.49 14.89
C GLN A 191 4.10 7.36 14.93
N GLN A 192 4.61 6.96 13.78
CA GLN A 192 5.67 5.96 13.68
C GLN A 192 7.03 6.60 13.95
N THR A 193 7.76 6.00 14.89
CA THR A 193 9.11 6.35 15.31
C THR A 193 9.97 5.09 15.27
N PHE A 194 11.17 5.16 14.70
CA PHE A 194 12.13 4.06 14.65
C PHE A 194 13.21 4.19 15.73
N ASP A 195 13.45 3.13 16.48
CA ASP A 195 14.63 2.96 17.34
C ASP A 195 15.69 2.15 16.60
N ALA A 196 16.80 2.81 16.24
CA ALA A 196 17.93 2.19 15.58
C ALA A 196 18.67 1.18 16.48
N ILE A 197 18.67 1.36 17.81
CA ILE A 197 19.41 0.48 18.74
C ILE A 197 18.79 -0.91 18.73
N THR A 198 17.49 -1.05 18.99
CA THR A 198 16.80 -2.35 18.90
C THR A 198 16.45 -2.73 17.45
N GLY A 199 16.55 -1.79 16.52
CA GLY A 199 16.07 -1.94 15.14
C GLY A 199 14.56 -2.20 15.11
N SER A 200 13.75 -1.41 15.83
CA SER A 200 12.30 -1.60 15.95
C SER A 200 11.48 -0.35 15.66
N SER A 201 10.34 -0.54 15.00
CA SER A 201 9.30 0.48 14.80
C SER A 201 8.42 0.58 16.05
N GLN A 202 8.08 1.79 16.49
CA GLN A 202 7.05 2.02 17.50
C GLN A 202 5.96 2.95 16.94
N LEU A 203 4.70 2.57 17.12
CA LEU A 203 3.55 3.44 16.86
C LEU A 203 3.17 4.18 18.15
N ALA A 204 3.89 5.26 18.47
CA ALA A 204 3.73 6.00 19.71
C ALA A 204 2.53 6.96 19.65
N MET A 205 1.73 7.04 20.73
CA MET A 205 0.77 8.13 20.89
C MET A 205 1.49 9.37 21.43
N CYS A 206 1.42 10.47 20.68
CA CYS A 206 2.05 11.75 21.01
C CYS A 206 1.04 12.89 20.84
N TRP A 207 1.44 14.10 21.23
CA TRP A 207 0.70 15.33 20.92
C TRP A 207 0.96 15.73 19.46
N SER A 208 -0.07 16.21 18.77
CA SER A 208 0.06 16.77 17.42
C SER A 208 0.70 18.16 17.45
N SER A 209 1.42 18.53 16.40
CA SER A 209 2.05 19.86 16.32
C SER A 209 1.04 21.00 16.21
N LYS A 210 1.49 22.22 16.55
CA LYS A 210 0.76 23.48 16.37
C LYS A 210 0.31 23.67 14.91
N ALA A 211 1.09 23.19 13.94
CA ALA A 211 0.72 23.15 12.53
C ALA A 211 -0.48 22.22 12.27
N CYS A 212 -0.46 20.98 12.78
CA CYS A 212 -1.55 20.02 12.66
C CYS A 212 -2.86 20.58 13.25
N SER A 213 -2.85 21.07 14.49
CA SER A 213 -4.04 21.65 15.13
C SER A 213 -4.53 22.95 14.47
N LYS A 214 -3.74 23.62 13.62
CA LYS A 214 -4.20 24.69 12.71
C LYS A 214 -4.88 24.11 11.47
N GLN A 215 -4.31 23.08 10.83
CA GLN A 215 -4.94 22.41 9.68
C GLN A 215 -6.29 21.77 10.05
N ARG A 216 -6.38 21.10 11.22
CA ARG A 216 -7.62 20.52 11.76
C ARG A 216 -8.70 21.60 11.94
N ALA A 217 -8.37 22.74 12.54
CA ALA A 217 -9.30 23.85 12.69
C ALA A 217 -9.81 24.38 11.32
N GLY A 218 -8.93 24.45 10.32
CA GLY A 218 -9.27 24.82 8.94
C GLY A 218 -10.27 23.88 8.24
N ARG A 219 -10.52 22.66 8.76
CA ARG A 219 -11.54 21.76 8.22
C ARG A 219 -12.98 22.20 8.54
N ALA A 220 -13.18 23.03 9.58
CA ALA A 220 -14.50 23.57 9.95
C ALA A 220 -14.90 24.83 9.14
N GLY A 221 -13.93 25.57 8.59
CA GLY A 221 -14.14 26.89 7.97
C GLY A 221 -14.22 26.87 6.44
N ARG A 222 -14.67 25.76 5.84
CA ARG A 222 -14.59 25.54 4.37
C ARG A 222 -15.71 26.20 3.59
N CYS A 223 -16.95 25.86 3.91
CA CYS A 223 -18.14 26.30 3.17
C CYS A 223 -18.95 27.37 3.94
N GLN A 224 -18.74 27.49 5.24
CA GLN A 224 -19.35 28.48 6.12
C GLN A 224 -18.51 28.68 7.38
N ALA A 225 -18.89 29.60 8.26
CA ALA A 225 -18.23 29.81 9.54
C ALA A 225 -18.45 28.59 10.47
N GLY A 226 -17.35 27.95 10.88
CA GLY A 226 -17.35 26.77 11.75
C GLY A 226 -16.64 26.99 13.09
N ILE A 227 -16.71 25.99 13.96
CA ILE A 227 -16.13 26.00 15.31
C ILE A 227 -15.18 24.81 15.47
N CYS A 228 -13.94 25.09 15.88
CA CYS A 228 -12.98 24.06 16.31
C CYS A 228 -12.90 24.03 17.84
N TYR A 229 -13.35 22.94 18.44
CA TYR A 229 -13.14 22.61 19.83
C TYR A 229 -11.80 21.86 19.97
N ARG A 230 -11.01 22.19 21.00
CA ARG A 230 -9.72 21.54 21.29
C ARG A 230 -9.79 20.93 22.68
N MET A 231 -9.48 19.63 22.80
CA MET A 231 -9.57 18.88 24.08
C MET A 231 -8.28 19.02 24.93
N PHE A 232 -7.60 20.16 24.85
CA PHE A 232 -6.33 20.42 25.52
C PHE A 232 -6.23 21.89 25.90
N SER A 233 -5.52 22.18 27.00
CA SER A 233 -5.38 23.54 27.54
C SER A 233 -4.51 24.42 26.64
N SER A 234 -4.60 25.75 26.81
CA SER A 234 -3.71 26.69 26.12
C SER A 234 -2.24 26.42 26.48
N ILE A 235 -1.95 26.14 27.75
CA ILE A 235 -0.60 25.76 28.23
C ILE A 235 -0.07 24.54 27.46
N ARG A 236 -0.91 23.51 27.26
CA ARG A 236 -0.55 22.32 26.45
C ARG A 236 -0.38 22.66 24.97
N PHE A 237 -1.22 23.54 24.40
CA PHE A 237 -1.03 24.03 23.03
C PHE A 237 0.26 24.83 22.87
N ASP A 238 0.63 25.64 23.85
CA ASP A 238 1.84 26.47 23.84
C ASP A 238 3.11 25.63 24.05
N SER A 239 3.02 24.48 24.73
CA SER A 239 4.10 23.49 24.83
C SER A 239 4.18 22.48 23.68
N MET A 240 3.23 22.45 22.73
CA MET A 240 3.32 21.60 21.52
C MET A 240 4.44 22.07 20.57
N ASP A 241 5.02 21.14 19.83
CA ASP A 241 5.98 21.46 18.76
C ASP A 241 5.36 22.37 17.68
N GLY A 242 6.17 23.22 17.05
CA GLY A 242 5.72 24.08 15.95
C GLY A 242 5.22 23.28 14.76
N TYR A 243 5.97 22.23 14.41
CA TYR A 243 5.75 21.34 13.27
C TYR A 243 6.01 19.90 13.69
N THR A 244 5.44 18.93 12.96
CA THR A 244 5.64 17.51 13.22
C THR A 244 7.04 17.09 12.77
N LEU A 245 7.73 16.27 13.58
CA LEU A 245 9.08 15.79 13.28
C LEU A 245 9.17 15.13 11.87
N PRO A 246 10.06 15.59 10.98
CA PRO A 246 10.18 15.07 9.62
C PRO A 246 10.44 13.56 9.53
N GLU A 247 9.98 12.95 8.44
CA GLU A 247 10.11 11.51 8.15
C GLU A 247 11.56 11.01 8.29
N LEU A 248 12.51 11.76 7.72
CA LEU A 248 13.95 11.48 7.72
C LEU A 248 14.53 11.28 9.13
N LEU A 249 13.93 11.85 10.17
CA LEU A 249 14.45 11.79 11.54
C LEU A 249 13.82 10.65 12.37
N ARG A 250 12.91 9.85 11.79
CA ARG A 250 12.07 8.90 12.55
C ARG A 250 11.74 7.57 11.84
N VAL A 251 12.33 7.29 10.69
CA VAL A 251 12.19 6.02 9.93
C VAL A 251 13.56 5.37 9.70
N PRO A 252 13.65 4.09 9.31
CA PRO A 252 14.91 3.47 8.88
C PRO A 252 15.51 4.21 7.68
N LEU A 253 16.84 4.39 7.66
CA LEU A 253 17.50 5.16 6.60
C LEU A 253 18.05 4.29 5.46
N THR A 254 17.93 2.94 5.52
CA THR A 254 18.58 2.00 4.59
C THR A 254 18.39 2.36 3.12
N ASP A 255 17.15 2.69 2.73
CA ASP A 255 16.82 2.97 1.34
C ASP A 255 17.37 4.34 0.91
N ILE A 256 17.32 5.33 1.81
CA ILE A 256 17.87 6.68 1.62
C ILE A 256 19.41 6.61 1.50
N CYS A 257 20.08 5.78 2.31
CA CYS A 257 21.52 5.56 2.26
C CYS A 257 21.98 4.92 0.93
N ILE A 258 21.20 4.00 0.34
CA ILE A 258 21.49 3.50 -1.02
C ILE A 258 21.24 4.60 -2.06
N GLN A 259 20.12 5.32 -2.00
CA GLN A 259 19.83 6.38 -2.98
C GLN A 259 20.89 7.50 -2.94
N ALA A 260 21.40 7.85 -1.76
CA ALA A 260 22.55 8.75 -1.61
C ALA A 260 23.76 8.23 -2.39
N LYS A 261 24.21 6.99 -2.16
CA LYS A 261 25.37 6.39 -2.86
C LYS A 261 25.16 6.10 -4.35
N LEU A 262 23.92 6.06 -4.84
CA LEU A 262 23.64 6.00 -6.28
C LEU A 262 23.85 7.35 -6.97
N ILE A 263 23.49 8.45 -6.28
CA ILE A 263 23.56 9.83 -6.76
C ILE A 263 25.00 10.35 -6.62
N GLU A 264 25.54 10.31 -5.40
CA GLU A 264 26.88 10.77 -5.06
C GLU A 264 27.70 9.58 -4.56
N LYS A 265 28.75 9.22 -5.30
CA LYS A 265 29.52 8.00 -5.07
C LYS A 265 30.77 8.26 -4.23
N GLU A 266 31.35 9.45 -4.40
CA GLU A 266 32.66 9.80 -3.87
C GLU A 266 32.59 10.25 -2.41
N SER A 267 31.50 10.91 -1.99
CA SER A 267 31.27 11.27 -0.57
C SER A 267 30.91 10.05 0.28
N THR A 268 31.09 10.13 1.60
CA THR A 268 30.44 9.16 2.51
C THR A 268 28.93 9.41 2.58
N ILE A 269 28.18 8.42 3.07
CA ILE A 269 26.73 8.57 3.30
C ILE A 269 26.47 9.59 4.42
N GLU A 270 27.36 9.65 5.41
CA GLU A 270 27.30 10.61 6.52
C GLU A 270 27.42 12.06 6.03
N GLN A 271 28.40 12.35 5.16
CA GLN A 271 28.59 13.68 4.56
C GLN A 271 27.38 14.12 3.73
N PHE A 272 26.87 13.25 2.85
CA PHE A 272 25.72 13.57 2.00
C PHE A 272 24.45 13.88 2.80
N LEU A 273 24.25 13.18 3.93
CA LEU A 273 23.08 13.39 4.79
C LEU A 273 23.25 14.55 5.79
N GLU A 274 24.47 15.02 6.03
CA GLU A 274 24.76 16.24 6.81
C GLU A 274 24.29 17.52 6.10
N GLU A 275 24.31 17.54 4.75
CA GLU A 275 23.80 18.67 3.94
C GLU A 275 22.25 18.78 3.90
N ALA A 276 21.52 17.83 4.51
CA ALA A 276 20.06 17.88 4.54
C ALA A 276 19.53 19.03 5.42
N LEU A 277 18.38 19.63 5.02
CA LEU A 277 17.74 20.75 5.74
C LEU A 277 17.54 20.52 7.24
N GLN A 278 17.34 19.27 7.65
CA GLN A 278 17.49 18.80 9.03
C GLN A 278 18.17 17.42 8.97
N PRO A 279 19.46 17.29 9.31
CA PRO A 279 20.21 16.06 9.13
C PRO A 279 19.82 14.99 10.17
N PRO A 280 19.81 13.70 9.79
CA PRO A 280 19.62 12.60 10.74
C PRO A 280 20.81 12.47 11.69
N SER A 281 20.62 11.77 12.82
CA SER A 281 21.74 11.52 13.73
C SER A 281 22.78 10.61 13.10
N VAL A 282 24.06 10.94 13.28
CA VAL A 282 25.22 10.14 12.85
C VAL A 282 25.11 8.68 13.30
N PHE A 283 24.55 8.43 14.48
CA PHE A 283 24.28 7.08 14.98
C PHE A 283 23.28 6.31 14.10
N ASN A 284 22.14 6.92 13.76
CA ASN A 284 21.12 6.27 12.91
C ASN A 284 21.65 6.00 11.49
N VAL A 285 22.49 6.91 10.97
CA VAL A 285 23.18 6.72 9.67
C VAL A 285 24.13 5.52 9.75
N LYS A 286 25.03 5.49 10.73
CA LYS A 286 26.00 4.41 10.91
C LYS A 286 25.36 3.04 11.16
N GLU A 287 24.27 2.97 11.92
CA GLU A 287 23.53 1.71 12.10
C GLU A 287 22.84 1.26 10.79
N SER A 288 22.31 2.20 10.00
CA SER A 288 21.74 1.89 8.69
C SER A 288 22.80 1.39 7.69
N ILE A 289 24.02 1.93 7.74
CA ILE A 289 25.18 1.45 6.96
C ILE A 289 25.53 0.01 7.35
N LYS A 290 25.63 -0.33 8.65
CA LYS A 290 25.84 -1.71 9.10
C LYS A 290 24.78 -2.68 8.58
N ILE A 291 23.50 -2.26 8.59
CA ILE A 291 22.40 -3.08 8.06
C ILE A 291 22.58 -3.33 6.56
N LEU A 292 22.98 -2.31 5.79
CA LEU A 292 23.29 -2.47 4.36
C LEU A 292 24.52 -3.36 4.10
N GLN A 293 25.55 -3.31 4.95
CA GLN A 293 26.71 -4.18 4.91
C GLN A 293 26.33 -5.64 5.23
N ALA A 294 25.51 -5.89 6.25
CA ALA A 294 24.98 -7.21 6.57
C ALA A 294 24.07 -7.76 5.45
N ILE A 295 23.28 -6.92 4.79
CA ILE A 295 22.51 -7.29 3.60
C ILE A 295 23.44 -7.67 2.42
N GLY A 296 24.68 -7.15 2.40
CA GLY A 296 25.66 -7.31 1.32
C GLY A 296 25.53 -6.25 0.22
N ALA A 297 24.79 -5.17 0.47
CA ALA A 297 24.55 -4.08 -0.47
C ALA A 297 25.69 -3.05 -0.51
N LEU A 298 26.34 -2.82 0.63
CA LEU A 298 27.58 -2.04 0.76
C LEU A 298 28.76 -2.94 1.14
N ASP A 299 29.97 -2.56 0.76
CA ASP A 299 31.20 -3.14 1.29
C ASP A 299 31.64 -2.46 2.61
N SER A 300 32.77 -2.90 3.17
CA SER A 300 33.36 -2.35 4.40
C SER A 300 33.84 -0.89 4.28
N SER A 301 33.88 -0.33 3.07
CA SER A 301 34.33 1.02 2.73
C SER A 301 33.20 1.91 2.20
N GLU A 302 31.94 1.54 2.46
CA GLU A 302 30.71 2.21 1.98
C GLU A 302 30.48 2.20 0.45
N ASN A 303 31.21 1.39 -0.33
CA ASN A 303 30.96 1.30 -1.77
C ASN A 303 29.75 0.39 -2.07
N LEU A 304 28.96 0.74 -3.09
CA LEU A 304 27.89 -0.12 -3.60
C LEU A 304 28.46 -1.39 -4.25
N THR A 305 28.04 -2.55 -3.75
CA THR A 305 28.40 -3.84 -4.35
C THR A 305 27.58 -4.10 -5.62
N ASN A 306 27.95 -5.14 -6.39
CA ASN A 306 27.11 -5.65 -7.49
C ASN A 306 25.68 -6.05 -7.04
N LEU A 307 25.49 -6.39 -5.76
CA LEU A 307 24.15 -6.57 -5.19
C LEU A 307 23.51 -5.21 -4.90
N GLY A 308 24.20 -4.29 -4.23
CA GLY A 308 23.71 -2.94 -3.92
C GLY A 308 23.22 -2.17 -5.15
N LEU A 309 23.96 -2.22 -6.26
CA LEU A 309 23.54 -1.65 -7.54
C LEU A 309 22.22 -2.25 -8.05
N ARG A 310 22.06 -3.58 -7.98
CA ARG A 310 20.84 -4.29 -8.41
C ARG A 310 19.66 -4.12 -7.47
N LEU A 311 19.90 -3.78 -6.20
CA LEU A 311 18.85 -3.35 -5.27
C LEU A 311 18.45 -1.90 -5.56
N GLY A 312 19.40 -1.04 -5.88
CA GLY A 312 19.18 0.34 -6.32
C GLY A 312 18.36 0.49 -7.60
N ASP A 313 18.48 -0.46 -8.53
CA ASP A 313 17.66 -0.57 -9.76
C ASP A 313 16.15 -0.82 -9.48
N LEU A 314 15.75 -1.19 -8.25
CA LEU A 314 14.40 -1.66 -7.90
C LEU A 314 13.63 -0.67 -6.99
N PRO A 315 12.37 -0.33 -7.29
CA PRO A 315 11.58 0.63 -6.49
C PRO A 315 10.88 -0.02 -5.29
N ILE A 316 11.63 -0.76 -4.46
CA ILE A 316 11.16 -1.47 -3.26
C ILE A 316 12.26 -1.50 -2.19
N ASP A 317 11.88 -1.74 -0.92
CA ASP A 317 12.83 -1.91 0.19
C ASP A 317 13.93 -2.92 -0.14
N VAL A 318 15.16 -2.62 0.27
CA VAL A 318 16.38 -3.36 -0.07
C VAL A 318 16.37 -4.85 0.32
N ARG A 319 15.66 -5.23 1.40
CA ARG A 319 15.50 -6.63 1.83
C ARG A 319 14.51 -7.37 0.93
N LEU A 320 13.44 -6.68 0.51
CA LEU A 320 12.47 -7.21 -0.45
C LEU A 320 13.07 -7.32 -1.86
N GLY A 321 13.91 -6.37 -2.27
CA GLY A 321 14.71 -6.46 -3.49
C GLY A 321 15.63 -7.69 -3.49
N LYS A 322 16.32 -7.96 -2.36
CA LYS A 322 17.19 -9.14 -2.22
C LYS A 322 16.37 -10.42 -2.30
N MET A 323 15.23 -10.49 -1.60
CA MET A 323 14.27 -11.61 -1.69
C MET A 323 13.89 -11.91 -3.16
N LEU A 324 13.56 -10.86 -3.92
CA LEU A 324 13.15 -10.94 -5.31
C LEU A 324 14.25 -11.45 -6.25
N LEU A 325 15.50 -11.00 -6.05
CA LEU A 325 16.66 -11.44 -6.83
C LEU A 325 16.95 -12.94 -6.61
N TYR A 326 16.88 -13.42 -5.37
CA TYR A 326 16.95 -14.86 -5.07
C TYR A 326 15.79 -15.63 -5.73
N GLY A 327 14.56 -15.10 -5.71
CA GLY A 327 13.40 -15.69 -6.39
C GLY A 327 13.58 -15.86 -7.91
N VAL A 328 14.27 -14.92 -8.57
CA VAL A 328 14.68 -15.07 -9.98
C VAL A 328 15.76 -16.15 -10.13
N MET A 329 16.83 -16.09 -9.32
CA MET A 329 17.97 -17.01 -9.39
C MET A 329 17.56 -18.48 -9.16
N PHE A 330 16.66 -18.72 -8.22
CA PHE A 330 16.15 -20.04 -7.83
C PHE A 330 14.91 -20.50 -8.60
N ARG A 331 14.41 -19.71 -9.55
CA ARG A 331 13.25 -20.05 -10.40
C ARG A 331 11.99 -20.36 -9.59
N CYS A 332 11.74 -19.56 -8.56
CA CYS A 332 10.52 -19.56 -7.74
C CYS A 332 9.87 -18.15 -7.72
N LEU A 333 9.95 -17.45 -8.86
CA LEU A 333 9.67 -16.02 -8.96
C LEU A 333 8.20 -15.65 -8.67
N ASP A 334 7.21 -16.44 -9.08
CA ASP A 334 5.80 -16.06 -8.97
C ASP A 334 5.29 -16.00 -7.52
N PRO A 335 5.59 -16.99 -6.65
CA PRO A 335 5.39 -16.87 -5.20
C PRO A 335 6.07 -15.64 -4.60
N ILE A 336 7.38 -15.48 -4.83
CA ILE A 336 8.18 -14.41 -4.24
C ILE A 336 7.73 -13.03 -4.69
N LEU A 337 7.47 -12.85 -5.99
CA LEU A 337 6.92 -11.62 -6.55
C LEU A 337 5.55 -11.27 -5.93
N THR A 338 4.71 -12.25 -5.62
CA THR A 338 3.45 -12.00 -4.90
C THR A 338 3.69 -11.55 -3.47
N ILE A 339 4.57 -12.23 -2.74
CA ILE A 339 4.90 -11.92 -1.35
C ILE A 339 5.51 -10.52 -1.26
N VAL A 340 6.58 -10.24 -2.02
CA VAL A 340 7.22 -8.91 -2.11
C VAL A 340 6.21 -7.81 -2.46
N SER A 341 5.28 -8.06 -3.39
CA SER A 341 4.25 -7.07 -3.75
C SER A 341 3.20 -6.85 -2.66
N ALA A 342 2.95 -7.85 -1.81
CA ALA A 342 2.08 -7.71 -0.65
C ALA A 342 2.75 -6.94 0.49
N LEU A 343 4.01 -7.27 0.81
CA LEU A 343 4.82 -6.56 1.82
C LEU A 343 5.11 -5.11 1.42
N SER A 344 5.26 -4.83 0.13
CA SER A 344 5.37 -3.46 -0.42
C SER A 344 4.06 -2.65 -0.35
N THR A 345 3.02 -3.15 0.34
CA THR A 345 1.72 -2.49 0.54
C THR A 345 1.20 -2.70 1.96
N SER A 346 0.19 -1.97 2.40
CA SER A 346 -0.44 -2.20 3.71
C SER A 346 -1.15 -3.56 3.80
N ASP A 347 -1.21 -4.19 4.99
CA ASP A 347 -1.88 -5.49 5.24
C ASP A 347 -3.22 -5.61 4.49
N PRO A 348 -3.40 -6.58 3.57
CA PRO A 348 -4.63 -6.71 2.78
C PRO A 348 -5.88 -6.99 3.62
N PHE A 349 -5.76 -7.44 4.88
CA PHE A 349 -6.90 -7.68 5.75
C PHE A 349 -7.51 -6.37 6.30
N THR A 350 -8.84 -6.33 6.44
CA THR A 350 -9.56 -5.22 7.10
C THR A 350 -9.41 -5.30 8.61
N LEU A 351 -9.36 -4.15 9.29
CA LEU A 351 -9.64 -4.11 10.72
C LEU A 351 -11.14 -4.35 10.94
N PRO A 352 -11.54 -5.40 11.68
CA PRO A 352 -12.94 -5.74 11.90
C PRO A 352 -13.60 -4.82 12.93
N THR A 353 -14.78 -4.31 12.60
CA THR A 353 -15.54 -3.33 13.39
C THR A 353 -16.05 -3.93 14.68
N GLN A 354 -16.59 -5.16 14.62
CA GLN A 354 -17.20 -5.81 15.77
C GLN A 354 -16.22 -6.76 16.48
N SER A 355 -16.38 -6.94 17.79
CA SER A 355 -15.46 -7.76 18.59
C SER A 355 -15.45 -9.23 18.13
N HIS A 356 -16.60 -9.80 17.76
CA HIS A 356 -16.72 -11.19 17.32
C HIS A 356 -16.02 -11.46 15.98
N GLU A 357 -16.01 -10.49 15.05
CA GLU A 357 -15.35 -10.58 13.75
C GLU A 357 -13.82 -10.75 13.89
N ARG A 358 -13.21 -10.25 14.97
CA ARG A 358 -11.79 -10.48 15.31
C ARG A 358 -11.47 -11.98 15.43
N GLY A 359 -12.44 -12.78 15.90
CA GLY A 359 -12.33 -14.24 15.93
C GLY A 359 -12.37 -14.85 14.53
N ASN A 360 -13.26 -14.34 13.66
CA ASN A 360 -13.40 -14.80 12.28
C ASN A 360 -12.15 -14.50 11.44
N VAL A 361 -11.59 -13.29 11.51
CA VAL A 361 -10.34 -12.91 10.82
C VAL A 361 -9.20 -13.84 11.21
N LYS A 362 -9.03 -14.11 12.52
CA LYS A 362 -8.00 -15.05 12.98
C LYS A 362 -8.23 -16.47 12.49
N ARG A 363 -9.47 -16.99 12.53
CA ARG A 363 -9.81 -18.32 11.99
C ARG A 363 -9.47 -18.42 10.51
N ILE A 364 -9.80 -17.39 9.72
CA ILE A 364 -9.53 -17.35 8.27
C ILE A 364 -8.01 -17.30 8.01
N LYS A 365 -7.24 -16.47 8.75
CA LYS A 365 -5.76 -16.48 8.67
C LYS A 365 -5.18 -17.88 8.96
N HIS A 366 -5.66 -18.59 9.98
CA HIS A 366 -5.21 -19.97 10.29
C HIS A 366 -5.62 -20.98 9.20
N GLN A 367 -6.86 -20.92 8.69
CA GLN A 367 -7.35 -21.74 7.58
C GLN A 367 -6.59 -21.52 6.26
N LEU A 368 -5.98 -20.35 6.08
CA LEU A 368 -5.11 -20.05 4.93
C LEU A 368 -3.66 -20.51 5.16
N ALA A 369 -3.23 -20.61 6.42
CA ALA A 369 -1.89 -21.05 6.80
C ALA A 369 -1.70 -22.57 6.66
N GLU A 370 -2.74 -23.39 6.92
CA GLU A 370 -2.68 -24.86 6.83
C GLU A 370 -1.43 -25.43 7.52
N GLU A 371 -1.22 -25.08 8.79
CA GLU A 371 -0.13 -25.57 9.67
C GLU A 371 1.32 -25.29 9.18
N SER A 372 1.49 -24.50 8.12
CA SER A 372 2.81 -24.07 7.59
C SER A 372 3.62 -23.11 8.49
N PHE A 373 3.02 -22.66 9.60
CA PHE A 373 3.53 -21.60 10.48
C PHE A 373 4.14 -20.40 9.73
N SER A 374 3.37 -19.83 8.79
CA SER A 374 3.82 -18.75 7.91
C SER A 374 2.76 -17.68 7.61
N ASP A 375 3.00 -16.44 8.02
CA ASP A 375 2.20 -15.28 7.62
C ASP A 375 2.43 -14.92 6.13
N HIS A 376 3.67 -15.05 5.63
CA HIS A 376 4.02 -14.80 4.23
C HIS A 376 3.22 -15.67 3.25
N LEU A 377 2.94 -16.93 3.62
CA LEU A 377 2.13 -17.84 2.82
C LEU A 377 0.66 -17.37 2.72
N ILE A 378 0.12 -16.75 3.78
CA ILE A 378 -1.25 -16.24 3.78
C ILE A 378 -1.40 -15.16 2.71
N LEU A 379 -0.44 -14.23 2.62
CA LEU A 379 -0.43 -13.17 1.60
C LEU A 379 -0.47 -13.75 0.18
N LEU A 380 0.38 -14.77 -0.09
CA LEU A 380 0.40 -15.50 -1.35
C LEU A 380 -0.95 -16.17 -1.66
N ARG A 381 -1.46 -16.99 -0.73
CA ARG A 381 -2.70 -17.78 -0.93
C ARG A 381 -3.95 -16.90 -1.02
N VAL A 382 -4.00 -15.79 -0.29
CA VAL A 382 -5.05 -14.79 -0.42
C VAL A 382 -5.05 -14.18 -1.82
N PHE A 383 -3.89 -13.78 -2.33
CA PHE A 383 -3.77 -13.19 -3.66
C PHE A 383 -4.10 -14.19 -4.78
N GLN A 384 -3.69 -15.46 -4.64
CA GLN A 384 -4.03 -16.53 -5.59
C GLN A 384 -5.54 -16.81 -5.64
N LYS A 385 -6.17 -16.99 -4.46
CA LYS A 385 -7.63 -17.22 -4.36
C LYS A 385 -8.43 -16.00 -4.86
N TRP A 386 -8.00 -14.78 -4.55
CA TRP A 386 -8.61 -13.54 -5.05
C TRP A 386 -8.44 -13.36 -6.58
N SER A 387 -7.25 -13.62 -7.14
CA SER A 387 -6.96 -13.52 -8.58
C SER A 387 -7.86 -14.45 -9.39
N ARG A 388 -8.17 -15.64 -8.86
CA ARG A 388 -9.14 -16.58 -9.44
C ARG A 388 -10.54 -15.96 -9.48
N GLU A 389 -11.05 -15.48 -8.35
CA GLU A 389 -12.39 -14.88 -8.28
C GLU A 389 -12.52 -13.56 -9.06
N LYS A 390 -11.42 -12.85 -9.32
CA LYS A 390 -11.42 -11.70 -10.25
C LYS A 390 -11.65 -12.11 -11.71
N THR A 391 -11.35 -13.37 -12.07
CA THR A 391 -11.73 -13.90 -13.40
C THR A 391 -13.17 -14.41 -13.49
N THR A 392 -13.83 -14.66 -12.36
CA THR A 392 -15.27 -15.03 -12.28
C THR A 392 -16.18 -13.83 -11.97
N ARG A 393 -15.62 -12.63 -11.77
CA ARG A 393 -16.30 -11.39 -11.34
C ARG A 393 -16.92 -11.45 -9.93
N ASN A 394 -16.38 -12.32 -9.07
CA ASN A 394 -16.81 -12.51 -7.69
C ASN A 394 -15.88 -11.84 -6.66
N GLU A 395 -14.82 -11.15 -7.10
CA GLU A 395 -13.71 -10.70 -6.25
C GLU A 395 -14.14 -9.81 -5.09
N LYS A 396 -15.19 -8.98 -5.26
CA LYS A 396 -15.76 -8.17 -4.17
C LYS A 396 -16.40 -9.03 -3.07
N ARG A 397 -17.14 -10.08 -3.46
CA ARG A 397 -17.74 -11.04 -2.53
C ARG A 397 -16.68 -11.90 -1.85
N PHE A 398 -15.63 -12.28 -2.57
CA PHE A 398 -14.45 -12.93 -1.98
C PHE A 398 -13.79 -12.03 -0.93
N CYS A 399 -13.58 -10.74 -1.22
CA CYS A 399 -13.01 -9.80 -0.27
C CYS A 399 -13.87 -9.63 0.98
N GLN A 400 -15.19 -9.50 0.83
CA GLN A 400 -16.14 -9.44 1.96
C GLN A 400 -16.07 -10.71 2.82
N ASN A 401 -16.19 -11.89 2.21
CA ASN A 401 -16.20 -13.17 2.93
C ASN A 401 -14.89 -13.47 3.69
N ASN A 402 -13.75 -12.92 3.23
CA ASN A 402 -12.42 -13.17 3.80
C ASN A 402 -11.87 -11.99 4.62
N TYR A 403 -12.67 -10.94 4.86
CA TYR A 403 -12.26 -9.71 5.57
C TYR A 403 -11.03 -9.04 4.91
N LEU A 404 -11.11 -8.75 3.61
CA LEU A 404 -10.03 -8.17 2.80
C LEU A 404 -10.41 -6.81 2.22
N ARG A 405 -9.42 -5.91 2.12
CA ARG A 405 -9.53 -4.61 1.47
C ARG A 405 -9.42 -4.77 -0.05
N PHE A 406 -10.55 -4.73 -0.74
CA PHE A 406 -10.64 -4.85 -2.21
C PHE A 406 -9.63 -3.93 -2.95
N GLY A 407 -9.57 -2.64 -2.59
CA GLY A 407 -8.63 -1.69 -3.21
C GLY A 407 -7.15 -1.98 -2.91
N THR A 408 -6.85 -2.61 -1.77
CA THR A 408 -5.49 -3.08 -1.44
C THR A 408 -5.11 -4.31 -2.28
N MET A 409 -6.05 -5.24 -2.51
CA MET A 409 -5.80 -6.37 -3.42
C MET A 409 -5.52 -5.92 -4.86
N ASP A 410 -6.25 -4.91 -5.35
CA ASP A 410 -5.97 -4.26 -6.64
C ASP A 410 -4.61 -3.53 -6.64
N MET A 411 -4.24 -2.87 -5.53
CA MET A 411 -2.93 -2.23 -5.37
C MET A 411 -1.79 -3.26 -5.42
N ILE A 412 -1.91 -4.41 -4.75
CA ILE A 412 -0.94 -5.51 -4.80
C ILE A 412 -0.80 -6.03 -6.24
N ALA A 413 -1.90 -6.15 -6.99
CA ALA A 413 -1.85 -6.53 -8.41
C ALA A 413 -1.16 -5.48 -9.30
N GLY A 414 -1.34 -4.19 -8.99
CA GLY A 414 -0.64 -3.08 -9.65
C GLY A 414 0.86 -3.10 -9.38
N VAL A 415 1.27 -3.12 -8.10
CA VAL A 415 2.67 -3.20 -7.65
C VAL A 415 3.36 -4.43 -8.24
N ARG A 416 2.71 -5.60 -8.20
CA ARG A 416 3.19 -6.83 -8.83
C ARG A 416 3.45 -6.69 -10.34
N SER A 417 2.60 -5.96 -11.04
CA SER A 417 2.75 -5.71 -12.47
C SER A 417 3.88 -4.70 -12.76
N GLN A 418 4.03 -3.69 -11.90
CA GLN A 418 5.14 -2.72 -11.96
C GLN A 418 6.49 -3.40 -11.72
N ILE A 419 6.65 -4.14 -10.62
CA ILE A 419 7.88 -4.86 -10.29
C ILE A 419 8.26 -5.85 -11.39
N LEU A 420 7.30 -6.59 -11.96
CA LEU A 420 7.55 -7.44 -13.14
C LEU A 420 7.98 -6.64 -14.38
N GLY A 421 7.51 -5.40 -14.53
CA GLY A 421 7.98 -4.45 -15.53
C GLY A 421 9.43 -4.04 -15.32
N HIS A 422 9.82 -3.68 -14.09
CA HIS A 422 11.21 -3.35 -13.74
C HIS A 422 12.15 -4.55 -13.94
N LEU A 423 11.78 -5.75 -13.50
CA LEU A 423 12.56 -6.97 -13.78
C LEU A 423 12.74 -7.25 -15.28
N ARG A 424 11.82 -6.78 -16.13
CA ARG A 424 11.92 -6.87 -17.59
C ARG A 424 12.81 -5.78 -18.19
N SER A 425 12.77 -4.54 -17.69
CA SER A 425 13.64 -3.46 -18.18
C SER A 425 15.12 -3.68 -17.79
N ILE A 426 15.37 -4.21 -16.60
CA ILE A 426 16.72 -4.64 -16.15
C ILE A 426 17.18 -5.91 -16.91
N GLY A 427 16.25 -6.63 -17.55
CA GLY A 427 16.53 -7.81 -18.39
C GLY A 427 16.69 -9.13 -17.63
N LEU A 428 16.36 -9.15 -16.34
CA LEU A 428 16.36 -10.35 -15.47
C LEU A 428 15.21 -11.31 -15.82
N VAL A 429 14.08 -10.79 -16.31
CA VAL A 429 12.91 -11.55 -16.78
C VAL A 429 12.64 -11.23 -18.24
N ARG A 430 12.52 -12.23 -19.10
CA ARG A 430 12.17 -12.01 -20.51
C ARG A 430 10.65 -12.10 -20.75
N PRO A 431 10.11 -11.40 -21.77
CA PRO A 431 8.74 -11.60 -22.20
C PRO A 431 8.57 -12.98 -22.88
N ASN A 432 9.49 -13.34 -23.77
CA ASN A 432 9.47 -14.54 -24.61
C ASN A 432 10.86 -15.21 -24.64
N GLY A 433 10.91 -16.50 -25.01
CA GLY A 433 12.16 -17.27 -25.14
C GLY A 433 12.75 -17.73 -23.79
N PRO A 434 13.96 -18.31 -23.78
CA PRO A 434 14.59 -18.83 -22.56
C PRO A 434 14.91 -17.70 -21.57
N GLY A 435 14.54 -17.90 -20.31
CA GLY A 435 14.55 -16.88 -19.25
C GLY A 435 13.22 -16.10 -19.15
N ASN A 436 12.12 -16.65 -19.69
CA ASN A 436 10.78 -16.07 -19.48
C ASN A 436 10.20 -16.48 -18.12
N ILE A 437 9.08 -15.85 -17.72
CA ILE A 437 8.44 -16.08 -16.42
C ILE A 437 8.06 -17.55 -16.15
N ARG A 438 7.80 -18.39 -17.17
CA ARG A 438 7.53 -19.83 -16.97
C ARG A 438 8.79 -20.57 -16.52
N ASP A 439 9.92 -20.28 -17.17
CA ASP A 439 11.21 -20.92 -16.89
C ASP A 439 11.71 -20.53 -15.50
N LEU A 440 11.49 -19.27 -15.12
CA LEU A 440 11.76 -18.70 -13.79
C LEU A 440 10.75 -19.13 -12.71
N ASN A 441 9.94 -20.16 -12.98
CA ASN A 441 9.01 -20.78 -12.03
C ASN A 441 9.12 -22.31 -11.97
N GLN A 442 10.22 -22.88 -12.45
CA GLN A 442 10.50 -24.32 -12.41
C GLN A 442 10.35 -24.93 -10.99
N PHE A 443 10.78 -24.21 -9.95
CA PHE A 443 10.77 -24.68 -8.56
C PHE A 443 9.77 -23.92 -7.66
N ALA A 444 8.86 -23.15 -8.27
CA ALA A 444 7.84 -22.35 -7.56
C ALA A 444 6.84 -23.17 -6.73
N ALA A 445 6.86 -24.50 -6.84
CA ALA A 445 6.02 -25.40 -6.05
C ALA A 445 6.66 -25.82 -4.72
N ASN A 446 7.98 -25.64 -4.55
CA ASN A 446 8.69 -26.04 -3.34
C ASN A 446 8.62 -24.90 -2.29
N TRP A 447 7.93 -25.14 -1.17
CA TRP A 447 7.82 -24.15 -0.09
C TRP A 447 9.16 -23.85 0.56
N ALA A 448 9.98 -24.86 0.81
CA ALA A 448 11.30 -24.72 1.43
C ALA A 448 12.22 -23.76 0.65
N LEU A 449 12.18 -23.83 -0.69
CA LEU A 449 12.96 -22.93 -1.55
C LEU A 449 12.40 -21.49 -1.58
N VAL A 450 11.09 -21.33 -1.39
CA VAL A 450 10.45 -20.01 -1.20
C VAL A 450 10.81 -19.44 0.18
N LYS A 451 10.79 -20.25 1.25
CA LYS A 451 11.30 -19.88 2.59
C LYS A 451 12.76 -19.46 2.53
N ALA A 452 13.62 -20.19 1.83
CA ALA A 452 15.03 -19.85 1.66
C ALA A 452 15.24 -18.45 1.03
N CYS A 453 14.43 -18.07 0.04
CA CYS A 453 14.44 -16.72 -0.50
C CYS A 453 13.99 -15.67 0.52
N ILE A 454 12.97 -15.98 1.35
CA ILE A 454 12.49 -15.10 2.42
C ILE A 454 13.60 -14.89 3.47
N VAL A 455 14.31 -15.94 3.88
CA VAL A 455 15.49 -15.86 4.78
C VAL A 455 16.59 -14.99 4.16
N ALA A 456 16.97 -15.29 2.92
CA ALA A 456 18.03 -14.57 2.21
C ALA A 456 17.72 -13.07 2.04
N GLY A 457 16.45 -12.73 1.82
CA GLY A 457 15.98 -11.35 1.70
C GLY A 457 15.90 -10.61 3.03
N LEU A 458 15.24 -11.20 4.03
CA LEU A 458 14.94 -10.51 5.30
C LEU A 458 16.11 -10.48 6.29
N TYR A 459 17.14 -11.33 6.16
CA TYR A 459 18.37 -11.22 6.96
C TYR A 459 18.89 -9.75 6.97
N PRO A 460 19.13 -9.13 8.15
CA PRO A 460 19.31 -9.72 9.48
C PRO A 460 18.07 -9.91 10.37
N ASN A 461 16.84 -9.76 9.87
CA ASN A 461 15.60 -9.92 10.64
C ASN A 461 15.23 -11.40 10.88
N ILE A 462 16.03 -12.03 11.73
CA ILE A 462 15.93 -13.44 12.13
C ILE A 462 15.90 -13.52 13.65
N ALA A 463 15.16 -14.49 14.17
CA ALA A 463 15.02 -14.75 15.58
C ALA A 463 15.21 -16.23 15.92
N HIS A 464 15.80 -16.47 17.09
CA HIS A 464 15.97 -17.78 17.71
C HIS A 464 15.02 -17.93 18.91
N VAL A 465 14.41 -19.10 19.07
CA VAL A 465 13.45 -19.43 20.13
C VAL A 465 14.18 -20.15 21.27
N ASP A 466 14.23 -19.50 22.43
CA ASP A 466 14.68 -20.11 23.68
C ASP A 466 13.49 -20.74 24.40
N ARG A 467 13.33 -22.06 24.21
CA ARG A 467 12.30 -22.87 24.88
C ARG A 467 12.48 -22.89 26.40
N LYS A 468 13.71 -23.02 26.91
CA LYS A 468 14.01 -23.04 28.36
C LYS A 468 13.47 -21.80 29.07
N ARG A 469 13.54 -20.62 28.43
CA ARG A 469 13.08 -19.33 28.98
C ARG A 469 11.68 -18.91 28.50
N GLY A 470 11.06 -19.64 27.56
CA GLY A 470 9.79 -19.28 26.95
C GLY A 470 9.84 -17.93 26.22
N THR A 471 10.94 -17.63 25.54
CA THR A 471 11.21 -16.32 24.93
C THR A 471 11.94 -16.43 23.61
N MET A 472 11.79 -15.42 22.76
CA MET A 472 12.49 -15.34 21.48
C MET A 472 13.52 -14.20 21.49
N MET A 473 14.66 -14.37 20.82
CA MET A 473 15.76 -13.39 20.76
C MET A 473 16.23 -13.14 19.32
N SER A 474 16.88 -11.99 19.08
CA SER A 474 17.50 -11.59 17.80
C SER A 474 18.70 -10.68 18.11
N ARG A 475 19.61 -10.45 17.15
CA ARG A 475 20.91 -9.73 17.33
C ARG A 475 20.87 -8.59 18.35
N ASN A 476 19.93 -7.65 18.18
CA ASN A 476 19.85 -6.43 18.99
C ASN A 476 18.82 -6.51 20.15
N VAL A 477 18.11 -7.64 20.34
CA VAL A 477 17.02 -7.76 21.33
C VAL A 477 16.97 -9.17 21.95
N THR A 478 17.35 -9.28 23.22
CA THR A 478 17.45 -10.54 23.98
C THR A 478 16.11 -11.11 24.47
N LYS A 479 15.00 -10.34 24.38
CA LYS A 479 13.67 -10.80 24.77
C LYS A 479 12.56 -10.17 23.93
N MET A 480 11.93 -10.99 23.10
CA MET A 480 10.82 -10.68 22.21
C MET A 480 9.71 -11.73 22.33
N GLY A 481 8.57 -11.46 21.70
CA GLY A 481 7.52 -12.45 21.44
C GLY A 481 6.85 -12.22 20.09
N ILE A 482 5.89 -13.06 19.73
CA ILE A 482 5.17 -12.96 18.45
C ILE A 482 3.95 -12.04 18.60
N HIS A 483 3.71 -11.17 17.61
CA HIS A 483 2.57 -10.24 17.60
C HIS A 483 1.21 -10.96 17.45
N MET A 484 0.14 -10.37 17.99
CA MET A 484 -1.19 -11.00 18.09
C MET A 484 -1.94 -11.15 16.75
N SER A 485 -1.40 -10.61 15.64
CA SER A 485 -1.93 -10.76 14.28
C SER A 485 -1.38 -11.98 13.52
N SER A 486 -0.25 -12.54 13.97
CA SER A 486 0.46 -13.66 13.34
C SER A 486 -0.23 -15.00 13.58
N VAL A 487 -0.13 -15.92 12.62
CA VAL A 487 -0.56 -17.33 12.81
C VAL A 487 0.47 -18.21 13.50
N VAL A 488 1.73 -17.78 13.59
CA VAL A 488 2.78 -18.53 14.31
C VAL A 488 2.51 -18.53 15.81
N LYS A 489 1.75 -17.54 16.30
CA LYS A 489 1.34 -17.46 17.70
C LYS A 489 0.16 -18.39 18.00
N GLN A 490 0.47 -19.53 18.62
CA GLN A 490 -0.53 -20.51 19.03
C GLN A 490 -1.45 -19.99 20.15
N LYS A 491 -2.61 -20.64 20.32
CA LYS A 491 -3.57 -20.37 21.40
C LYS A 491 -3.38 -21.36 22.56
N THR A 492 -2.40 -21.11 23.41
CA THR A 492 -2.27 -21.82 24.68
C THR A 492 -2.85 -20.98 25.82
N SER A 493 -3.39 -21.63 26.86
CA SER A 493 -3.79 -20.96 28.11
C SER A 493 -2.58 -20.39 28.83
N ASP A 494 -1.47 -21.12 28.74
CA ASP A 494 -0.27 -20.89 29.53
C ASP A 494 0.85 -20.25 28.70
N LYS A 495 1.63 -19.41 29.38
CA LYS A 495 2.61 -18.52 28.74
C LYS A 495 3.89 -19.23 28.30
N LYS A 496 4.18 -20.43 28.82
CA LYS A 496 5.36 -21.22 28.44
C LYS A 496 5.16 -21.83 27.05
N ASP A 497 4.04 -22.52 26.91
CA ASP A 497 3.57 -23.36 25.81
C ASP A 497 3.44 -22.63 24.45
N ASN A 498 3.68 -21.31 24.38
CA ASN A 498 3.57 -20.51 23.16
C ASN A 498 4.59 -20.92 22.07
N PHE A 499 5.65 -21.64 22.45
CA PHE A 499 6.77 -21.99 21.59
C PHE A 499 7.03 -23.51 21.49
N ASP A 500 6.56 -24.31 22.45
CA ASP A 500 6.92 -25.73 22.56
C ASP A 500 6.38 -26.59 21.40
N ASN A 501 5.26 -26.16 20.81
CA ASN A 501 4.63 -26.79 19.64
C ASN A 501 5.17 -26.25 18.29
N LEU A 502 6.29 -25.54 18.25
CA LEU A 502 6.94 -25.14 16.98
C LEU A 502 7.87 -26.26 16.49
N PRO A 503 7.88 -26.60 15.18
CA PRO A 503 8.72 -27.66 14.64
C PRO A 503 10.22 -27.31 14.63
N THR A 504 10.57 -26.02 14.64
CA THR A 504 11.97 -25.54 14.66
C THR A 504 12.10 -24.28 15.50
N ASP A 505 13.31 -24.01 15.99
CA ASP A 505 13.60 -22.84 16.85
C ASP A 505 13.92 -21.55 16.08
N TRP A 506 13.83 -21.57 14.74
CA TRP A 506 14.18 -20.44 13.89
C TRP A 506 12.96 -19.80 13.24
N ILE A 507 12.86 -18.47 13.37
CA ILE A 507 11.80 -17.65 12.78
C ILE A 507 12.43 -16.50 12.00
N VAL A 508 12.05 -16.35 10.73
CA VAL A 508 12.30 -15.13 9.96
C VAL A 508 11.08 -14.20 10.06
N PHE A 509 11.31 -12.90 10.18
CA PHE A 509 10.26 -11.89 10.35
C PHE A 509 10.50 -10.64 9.50
N GLU A 510 9.44 -9.90 9.20
CA GLU A 510 9.52 -8.67 8.40
C GLU A 510 10.05 -7.49 9.22
N GLU A 511 9.38 -7.18 10.34
CA GLU A 511 9.73 -6.08 11.23
C GLU A 511 9.62 -6.45 12.73
N LYS A 512 10.39 -5.73 13.56
CA LYS A 512 10.20 -5.65 15.01
C LYS A 512 9.33 -4.43 15.31
N VAL A 513 8.22 -4.64 16.03
CA VAL A 513 7.34 -3.58 16.53
C VAL A 513 7.32 -3.54 18.05
N ARG A 514 7.57 -2.36 18.60
CA ARG A 514 7.51 -2.10 20.02
C ARG A 514 6.12 -1.63 20.44
N ILE A 515 5.53 -2.34 21.40
CA ILE A 515 4.25 -1.99 22.03
C ILE A 515 4.47 -1.86 23.54
N SER A 516 4.44 -0.62 24.03
CA SER A 516 4.84 -0.29 25.41
C SER A 516 6.24 -0.85 25.72
N ARG A 517 6.41 -1.66 26.76
CA ARG A 517 7.68 -2.29 27.15
C ARG A 517 8.06 -3.55 26.35
N PHE A 518 7.21 -4.04 25.46
CA PHE A 518 7.41 -5.31 24.75
C PHE A 518 7.85 -5.09 23.30
N CYS A 519 8.89 -5.81 22.87
CA CYS A 519 9.25 -5.94 21.46
C CYS A 519 8.57 -7.19 20.88
N LEU A 520 7.87 -7.04 19.75
CA LEU A 520 7.08 -8.10 19.11
C LEU A 520 7.40 -8.16 17.62
N THR A 521 7.46 -9.35 17.03
CA THR A 521 7.70 -9.52 15.58
C THR A 521 6.41 -9.58 14.77
N GLN A 522 6.39 -8.92 13.62
CA GLN A 522 5.30 -9.02 12.62
C GLN A 522 5.74 -9.81 11.38
N THR A 523 4.76 -10.38 10.68
CA THR A 523 4.89 -11.21 9.47
C THR A 523 5.97 -12.29 9.61
N ASN A 524 5.64 -13.33 10.38
CA ASN A 524 6.57 -14.38 10.81
C ASN A 524 6.46 -15.62 9.92
N THR A 525 7.58 -16.29 9.68
CA THR A 525 7.63 -17.63 9.08
C THR A 525 8.64 -18.50 9.82
N VAL A 526 8.21 -19.70 10.23
CA VAL A 526 9.09 -20.72 10.82
C VAL A 526 9.94 -21.36 9.73
N VAL A 527 11.25 -21.45 9.95
CA VAL A 527 12.28 -21.82 8.96
C VAL A 527 13.28 -22.80 9.56
N THR A 528 13.96 -23.58 8.72
CA THR A 528 14.82 -24.67 9.16
C THR A 528 16.28 -24.25 9.42
N PRO A 529 17.05 -24.98 10.25
CA PRO A 529 18.44 -24.67 10.56
C PRO A 529 19.36 -24.50 9.35
N ILE A 530 19.32 -25.38 8.35
CA ILE A 530 20.19 -25.30 7.16
C ILE A 530 19.76 -24.14 6.26
N ALA A 531 18.46 -23.79 6.21
CA ALA A 531 18.01 -22.57 5.55
C ALA A 531 18.61 -21.30 6.19
N ILE A 532 18.73 -21.24 7.52
CA ILE A 532 19.50 -20.18 8.19
C ILE A 532 20.99 -20.28 7.82
N ALA A 533 21.58 -21.48 7.96
CA ALA A 533 23.02 -21.71 7.81
C ALA A 533 23.59 -21.37 6.41
N LEU A 534 22.77 -21.51 5.36
CA LEU A 534 23.14 -21.23 3.96
C LEU A 534 22.85 -19.78 3.52
N PHE A 535 21.80 -19.14 4.05
CA PHE A 535 21.27 -17.88 3.51
C PHE A 535 21.53 -16.63 4.35
N THR A 536 22.32 -16.75 5.42
CA THR A 536 22.59 -15.67 6.37
C THR A 536 24.09 -15.38 6.51
N GLY A 537 24.41 -14.24 7.14
CA GLY A 537 25.77 -13.70 7.21
C GLY A 537 26.27 -13.15 5.88
N LEU A 538 27.57 -12.85 5.82
CA LEU A 538 28.21 -12.29 4.63
C LEU A 538 28.26 -13.30 3.46
N LEU A 539 28.27 -12.78 2.23
CA LEU A 539 28.39 -13.55 0.98
C LEU A 539 29.78 -14.18 0.80
N ALA A 540 30.82 -13.54 1.33
CA ALA A 540 32.17 -14.08 1.39
C ALA A 540 32.58 -14.16 2.87
N VAL A 541 33.08 -15.31 3.28
CA VAL A 541 33.56 -15.63 4.63
C VAL A 541 34.82 -16.48 4.52
N ASP A 542 35.74 -16.38 5.49
CA ASP A 542 36.96 -17.21 5.51
C ASP A 542 36.75 -18.50 6.32
N GLU A 543 37.36 -19.59 5.86
CA GLU A 543 37.22 -20.93 6.45
C GLU A 543 37.64 -20.96 7.91
N LYS A 544 38.77 -20.32 8.25
CA LYS A 544 39.31 -20.28 9.62
C LYS A 544 38.51 -19.40 10.56
N THR A 545 37.77 -18.44 10.01
CA THR A 545 36.86 -17.57 10.78
C THR A 545 35.48 -18.18 10.98
N SER A 546 35.02 -19.03 10.04
CA SER A 546 33.70 -19.65 10.09
C SER A 546 33.68 -21.07 10.66
N LEU A 547 34.77 -21.82 10.66
CA LEU A 547 34.80 -23.20 11.17
C LEU A 547 35.79 -23.32 12.33
N VAL A 548 35.27 -23.48 13.54
CA VAL A 548 36.05 -23.59 14.78
C VAL A 548 35.79 -24.95 15.44
N GLU A 549 36.85 -25.70 15.74
CA GLU A 549 36.74 -26.98 16.44
C GLU A 549 36.15 -26.79 17.84
N TYR A 550 35.24 -27.68 18.25
CA TYR A 550 34.53 -27.56 19.52
C TYR A 550 34.82 -28.73 20.45
N HIS A 551 35.49 -28.43 21.57
CA HIS A 551 35.94 -29.41 22.56
C HIS A 551 35.06 -29.51 23.82
N GLY A 552 33.87 -28.90 23.83
CA GLY A 552 32.78 -29.32 24.72
C GLY A 552 32.84 -28.88 26.19
N GLN A 553 33.83 -28.10 26.63
CA GLN A 553 34.04 -27.78 28.06
C GLN A 553 33.74 -26.32 28.47
N ASP A 554 33.28 -25.45 27.55
CA ASP A 554 33.31 -24.00 27.76
C ASP A 554 31.97 -23.35 28.22
N ASP A 555 30.86 -24.11 28.31
CA ASP A 555 29.50 -23.54 28.34
C ASP A 555 28.64 -23.86 29.60
N ASP A 556 29.13 -24.61 30.60
CA ASP A 556 28.45 -24.81 31.90
C ASP A 556 29.43 -24.73 33.09
N SER A 557 29.25 -23.73 33.96
CA SER A 557 30.00 -23.57 35.22
C SER A 557 29.14 -24.02 36.41
N SER A 558 29.18 -25.31 36.71
CA SER A 558 28.58 -25.92 37.90
C SER A 558 29.56 -26.91 38.52
N ASP A 559 30.02 -26.62 39.74
CA ASP A 559 30.94 -27.46 40.50
C ASP A 559 30.21 -28.69 41.08
N ASP A 560 30.13 -29.77 40.29
CA ASP A 560 29.78 -31.12 40.75
C ASP A 560 30.86 -32.10 40.21
N ASP A 561 31.48 -32.87 41.11
CA ASP A 561 32.64 -33.73 40.85
C ASP A 561 32.28 -35.11 40.23
N ASP A 562 33.33 -35.84 39.82
CA ASP A 562 33.36 -37.30 39.56
C ASP A 562 32.50 -37.88 38.41
N ASP A 563 32.85 -37.55 37.16
CA ASP A 563 32.69 -38.48 36.03
C ASP A 563 33.86 -38.35 35.02
N GLU A 564 34.59 -39.44 34.74
CA GLU A 564 35.68 -39.41 33.75
C GLU A 564 35.12 -39.30 32.32
N PRO A 565 35.53 -38.30 31.51
CA PRO A 565 35.07 -38.19 30.13
C PRO A 565 35.67 -39.31 29.28
N THR A 566 34.85 -40.33 28.99
CA THR A 566 35.14 -41.37 28.01
C THR A 566 35.24 -40.75 26.61
N LYS A 567 36.44 -40.30 26.25
CA LYS A 567 36.77 -39.64 24.98
C LYS A 567 36.66 -40.60 23.79
N ASP A 568 35.44 -40.77 23.30
CA ASP A 568 35.16 -41.49 22.07
C ASP A 568 35.68 -40.67 20.86
N PRO A 569 36.76 -41.07 20.15
CA PRO A 569 37.42 -40.19 19.17
C PRO A 569 36.64 -39.99 17.85
N ALA A 570 35.44 -40.59 17.75
CA ALA A 570 34.73 -40.79 16.49
C ALA A 570 33.87 -39.59 16.03
N LEU A 571 33.50 -38.66 16.91
CA LEU A 571 32.72 -37.47 16.55
C LEU A 571 33.42 -36.17 17.02
N SER A 572 34.34 -35.67 16.21
CA SER A 572 34.72 -34.25 16.31
C SER A 572 33.52 -33.37 15.93
N LYS A 573 33.29 -32.33 16.73
CA LYS A 573 32.25 -31.33 16.50
C LYS A 573 32.90 -30.01 16.11
N THR A 574 32.20 -29.24 15.27
CA THR A 574 32.63 -27.92 14.81
C THR A 574 31.51 -26.92 15.10
N LYS A 575 31.86 -25.76 15.68
CA LYS A 575 31.00 -24.57 15.74
C LYS A 575 31.17 -23.82 14.40
N TYR A 576 30.13 -23.81 13.57
CA TYR A 576 30.04 -23.02 12.35
C TYR A 576 29.51 -21.62 12.68
N LEU A 577 30.36 -20.61 12.51
CA LEU A 577 30.13 -19.21 12.85
C LEU A 577 29.75 -18.41 11.57
N ILE A 578 28.62 -17.69 11.62
CA ILE A 578 28.05 -16.99 10.46
C ILE A 578 28.00 -15.47 10.66
N ASP A 579 27.78 -15.05 11.91
CA ASP A 579 27.52 -13.69 12.38
C ASP A 579 27.68 -13.72 13.91
N ASP A 580 27.90 -12.58 14.60
CA ASP A 580 28.30 -12.51 16.03
C ASP A 580 27.49 -13.39 17.01
N TRP A 581 26.24 -13.71 16.66
CA TRP A 581 25.27 -14.45 17.46
C TRP A 581 24.64 -15.67 16.73
N LEU A 582 25.03 -15.95 15.47
CA LEU A 582 24.47 -17.03 14.65
C LEU A 582 25.51 -18.15 14.50
N ASN A 583 25.50 -19.05 15.46
CA ASN A 583 26.49 -20.12 15.62
C ASN A 583 25.78 -21.49 15.65
N PHE A 584 26.25 -22.43 14.84
CA PHE A 584 25.67 -23.78 14.72
C PHE A 584 26.71 -24.85 15.10
N THR A 585 26.42 -25.65 16.13
CA THR A 585 27.25 -26.81 16.48
C THR A 585 26.77 -28.04 15.72
N CYS A 586 27.61 -28.62 14.86
CA CYS A 586 27.31 -29.86 14.13
C CYS A 586 28.55 -30.76 14.05
N ASP A 587 28.43 -31.95 13.45
CA ASP A 587 29.60 -32.77 13.16
C ASP A 587 30.50 -32.06 12.13
N THR A 588 31.81 -32.25 12.25
CA THR A 588 32.81 -31.57 11.41
C THR A 588 32.53 -31.74 9.92
N LYS A 589 32.11 -32.93 9.47
CA LYS A 589 31.85 -33.20 8.04
C LYS A 589 30.67 -32.38 7.52
N THR A 590 29.57 -32.31 8.27
CA THR A 590 28.42 -31.46 7.93
C THR A 590 28.78 -29.98 7.94
N ALA A 591 29.59 -29.53 8.91
CA ALA A 591 30.05 -28.13 8.97
C ALA A 591 30.82 -27.72 7.70
N TYR A 592 31.80 -28.53 7.28
CA TYR A 592 32.54 -28.32 6.03
C TYR A 592 31.63 -28.41 4.79
N LEU A 593 30.63 -29.31 4.77
CA LEU A 593 29.69 -29.42 3.65
C LEU A 593 28.79 -28.19 3.52
N ILE A 594 28.21 -27.69 4.62
CA ILE A 594 27.37 -26.48 4.64
C ILE A 594 28.19 -25.26 4.21
N PHE A 595 29.38 -25.07 4.78
CA PHE A 595 30.29 -23.98 4.41
C PHE A 595 30.63 -24.02 2.90
N ASN A 596 31.10 -25.16 2.39
CA ASN A 596 31.44 -25.32 0.97
C ASN A 596 30.23 -25.15 0.03
N PHE A 597 29.01 -25.45 0.50
CA PHE A 597 27.80 -25.22 -0.28
C PHE A 597 27.38 -23.74 -0.28
N LYS A 598 27.44 -23.05 0.87
CA LYS A 598 27.22 -21.59 0.96
C LYS A 598 28.17 -20.81 0.06
N GLN A 599 29.47 -21.16 0.04
CA GLN A 599 30.45 -20.51 -0.83
C GLN A 599 30.08 -20.67 -2.32
N LYS A 600 29.63 -21.85 -2.74
CA LYS A 600 29.16 -22.12 -4.12
C LYS A 600 27.89 -21.35 -4.46
N LEU A 601 26.94 -21.24 -3.53
CA LEU A 601 25.71 -20.43 -3.70
C LEU A 601 26.03 -18.93 -3.81
N SER A 602 26.98 -18.44 -3.02
CA SER A 602 27.39 -17.03 -3.04
C SER A 602 28.14 -16.67 -4.33
N ALA A 603 29.04 -17.53 -4.80
CA ALA A 603 29.68 -17.41 -6.11
C ALA A 603 28.65 -17.45 -7.26
N GLN A 604 27.59 -18.25 -7.13
CA GLN A 604 26.48 -18.28 -8.08
C GLN A 604 25.65 -16.99 -8.08
N LEU A 605 25.36 -16.40 -6.91
CA LEU A 605 24.72 -15.09 -6.83
C LEU A 605 25.56 -14.01 -7.52
N LEU A 606 26.86 -13.95 -7.25
CA LEU A 606 27.77 -13.00 -7.89
C LEU A 606 27.82 -13.19 -9.42
N SER A 607 27.85 -14.45 -9.89
CA SER A 607 27.78 -14.77 -11.32
C SER A 607 26.43 -14.37 -11.95
N PHE A 608 25.32 -14.48 -11.22
CA PHE A 608 23.98 -14.10 -11.67
C PHE A 608 23.79 -12.57 -11.73
N LEU A 609 24.31 -11.83 -10.74
CA LEU A 609 24.26 -10.37 -10.69
C LEU A 609 25.07 -9.73 -11.84
N HIS A 610 26.18 -10.37 -12.23
CA HIS A 610 27.04 -9.96 -13.34
C HIS A 610 26.41 -10.29 -14.72
N ASP A 611 26.09 -11.56 -15.01
CA ASP A 611 25.30 -11.92 -16.21
C ASP A 611 24.32 -13.07 -15.94
N ALA A 612 23.08 -12.69 -15.64
CA ALA A 612 21.95 -13.61 -15.53
C ALA A 612 21.71 -14.44 -16.81
N ARG A 613 22.10 -13.96 -17.99
CA ARG A 613 21.90 -14.66 -19.28
C ARG A 613 22.84 -15.86 -19.45
N ASP A 614 24.03 -15.77 -18.88
CA ASP A 614 25.01 -16.85 -18.85
C ASP A 614 24.78 -17.79 -17.66
N TYR A 615 24.40 -17.23 -16.49
CA TYR A 615 24.04 -18.00 -15.29
C TYR A 615 23.06 -19.14 -15.58
N PHE A 616 21.97 -18.87 -16.33
CA PHE A 616 20.95 -19.89 -16.64
C PHE A 616 21.35 -20.93 -17.69
N LYS A 617 22.45 -20.72 -18.45
CA LYS A 617 22.94 -21.69 -19.45
C LYS A 617 23.83 -22.78 -18.83
N LYS A 618 24.55 -22.45 -17.75
CA LYS A 618 25.56 -23.30 -17.14
C LYS A 618 24.93 -24.51 -16.45
N GLU A 619 25.19 -25.72 -16.96
CA GLU A 619 24.67 -26.97 -16.40
C GLU A 619 25.10 -27.18 -14.93
N ALA A 620 26.31 -26.74 -14.57
CA ALA A 620 26.78 -26.77 -13.18
C ALA A 620 25.89 -25.96 -12.22
N ASN A 621 25.32 -24.83 -12.68
CA ASN A 621 24.39 -24.03 -11.88
C ASN A 621 23.04 -24.74 -11.71
N ASN A 622 22.55 -25.39 -12.78
CA ASN A 622 21.35 -26.23 -12.72
C ASN A 622 21.48 -27.36 -11.70
N LYS A 623 22.66 -28.01 -11.62
CA LYS A 623 22.94 -29.10 -10.68
C LYS A 623 22.92 -28.61 -9.22
N VAL A 624 23.61 -27.50 -8.91
CA VAL A 624 23.60 -26.93 -7.55
C VAL A 624 22.19 -26.50 -7.12
N LEU A 625 21.41 -25.87 -8.01
CA LEU A 625 20.03 -25.49 -7.71
C LEU A 625 19.13 -26.72 -7.47
N PHE A 626 19.30 -27.81 -8.23
CA PHE A 626 18.58 -29.06 -7.99
C PHE A 626 18.96 -29.70 -6.65
N THR A 627 20.26 -29.74 -6.32
CA THR A 627 20.75 -30.21 -5.00
C THR A 627 20.21 -29.37 -3.85
N LEU A 628 20.18 -28.03 -3.98
CA LEU A 628 19.59 -27.13 -2.99
C LEU A 628 18.09 -27.41 -2.79
N ASN A 629 17.34 -27.55 -3.89
CA ASN A 629 15.92 -27.86 -3.86
C ASN A 629 15.63 -29.18 -3.12
N GLN A 630 16.50 -30.18 -3.29
CA GLN A 630 16.40 -31.47 -2.62
C GLN A 630 16.73 -31.36 -1.12
N ILE A 631 17.89 -30.79 -0.76
CA ILE A 631 18.34 -30.63 0.64
C ILE A 631 17.27 -29.92 1.48
N LEU A 632 16.72 -28.81 0.99
CA LEU A 632 15.71 -28.04 1.71
C LEU A 632 14.37 -28.79 1.86
N ALA A 633 13.99 -29.62 0.87
CA ALA A 633 12.76 -30.41 0.94
C ALA A 633 12.90 -31.60 1.91
N ASP A 634 14.05 -32.27 1.90
CA ASP A 634 14.36 -33.36 2.83
C ASP A 634 14.49 -32.84 4.27
N GLU A 635 15.03 -31.63 4.47
CA GLU A 635 15.07 -30.98 5.78
C GLU A 635 13.68 -30.58 6.30
N GLU A 636 12.80 -29.98 5.47
CA GLU A 636 11.43 -29.71 5.91
C GLU A 636 10.67 -30.99 6.28
N ALA A 637 10.87 -32.08 5.52
CA ALA A 637 10.30 -33.38 5.84
C ALA A 637 10.84 -33.98 7.15
N ALA A 638 12.10 -33.70 7.51
CA ALA A 638 12.71 -34.17 8.76
C ALA A 638 12.24 -33.40 10.02
N PHE A 639 11.58 -32.24 9.84
CA PHE A 639 10.95 -31.46 10.91
C PHE A 639 9.41 -31.49 10.85
N ASP A 640 8.82 -32.52 10.20
CA ASP A 640 7.37 -32.70 10.02
C ASP A 640 6.63 -31.47 9.43
N LEU A 641 7.34 -30.60 8.69
CA LEU A 641 6.74 -29.43 8.06
C LEU A 641 5.87 -29.85 6.86
N PRO A 642 4.64 -29.30 6.71
CA PRO A 642 3.69 -29.80 5.73
C PRO A 642 4.14 -29.49 4.29
N CYS A 643 4.17 -30.52 3.44
CA CYS A 643 4.41 -30.37 2.01
C CYS A 643 3.21 -29.70 1.32
N LEU A 644 3.25 -28.37 1.24
CA LEU A 644 2.13 -27.56 0.79
C LEU A 644 1.86 -27.68 -0.71
N GLN A 645 0.61 -27.94 -1.06
CA GLN A 645 0.16 -27.90 -2.45
C GLN A 645 -0.16 -26.46 -2.92
N ASN A 646 -0.27 -26.30 -4.24
CA ASN A 646 -0.82 -25.11 -4.92
C ASN A 646 -0.01 -23.80 -4.80
N ILE A 647 1.25 -23.85 -4.33
CA ILE A 647 2.12 -22.66 -4.20
C ILE A 647 2.43 -22.03 -5.56
N ASN A 648 2.64 -22.85 -6.59
CA ASN A 648 2.98 -22.44 -7.96
C ASN A 648 1.78 -21.98 -8.80
N GLU A 649 0.60 -21.79 -8.19
CA GLU A 649 -0.59 -21.32 -8.89
C GLU A 649 -0.39 -19.88 -9.40
N LYS A 650 0.01 -19.76 -10.67
CA LYS A 650 0.20 -18.49 -11.35
C LYS A 650 -1.12 -17.68 -11.35
N PRO A 651 -1.14 -16.47 -10.77
CA PRO A 651 -2.23 -15.51 -10.95
C PRO A 651 -2.55 -15.33 -12.43
N ARG A 652 -3.83 -15.48 -12.80
CA ARG A 652 -4.28 -15.27 -14.18
C ARG A 652 -4.01 -13.81 -14.57
N ALA A 653 -3.74 -13.56 -15.86
CA ALA A 653 -3.45 -12.22 -16.34
C ALA A 653 -4.61 -11.27 -15.99
N ILE A 654 -4.36 -10.34 -15.06
CA ILE A 654 -5.35 -9.35 -14.63
C ILE A 654 -5.26 -8.19 -15.60
N ASN A 655 -6.29 -8.00 -16.42
CA ASN A 655 -6.48 -6.73 -17.12
C ASN A 655 -6.77 -5.67 -16.05
N ILE A 656 -5.81 -4.79 -15.79
CA ILE A 656 -5.98 -3.64 -14.90
C ILE A 656 -6.73 -2.57 -15.69
N SER A 657 -8.06 -2.68 -15.74
CA SER A 657 -8.89 -1.57 -16.23
C SER A 657 -8.87 -0.45 -15.19
N TYR A 658 -8.20 0.64 -15.52
CA TYR A 658 -8.36 1.92 -14.83
C TYR A 658 -9.74 2.51 -15.19
N ASP A 659 -10.80 1.94 -14.62
CA ASP A 659 -12.20 2.30 -14.85
C ASP A 659 -12.57 3.67 -14.22
N LEU A 660 -11.88 4.76 -14.60
CA LEU A 660 -12.22 6.13 -14.21
C LEU A 660 -13.68 6.47 -14.55
N ASN A 661 -14.20 5.95 -15.65
CA ASN A 661 -15.59 6.20 -16.10
C ASN A 661 -16.66 5.71 -15.10
N LYS A 662 -16.32 4.80 -14.18
CA LYS A 662 -17.25 4.34 -13.12
C LYS A 662 -17.35 5.30 -11.94
N TYR A 663 -16.44 6.26 -11.80
CA TYR A 663 -16.54 7.31 -10.78
C TYR A 663 -17.46 8.47 -11.17
N TYR A 664 -17.90 8.54 -12.43
CA TYR A 664 -18.75 9.62 -12.93
C TYR A 664 -20.18 9.19 -13.30
N THR A 665 -20.40 7.92 -13.69
CA THR A 665 -21.72 7.45 -14.17
C THR A 665 -22.71 7.05 -13.08
N GLU A 666 -22.27 6.75 -11.84
CA GLU A 666 -23.17 6.44 -10.72
C GLU A 666 -23.84 7.70 -10.12
N ASN A 667 -23.41 8.91 -10.50
CA ASN A 667 -23.96 10.19 -10.01
C ASN A 667 -25.14 10.75 -10.83
N SER A 668 -25.47 10.19 -11.99
CA SER A 668 -26.43 10.77 -12.95
C SER A 668 -27.75 9.99 -13.06
N SER A 669 -28.08 9.13 -12.10
CA SER A 669 -29.23 8.21 -12.20
C SER A 669 -30.00 8.02 -10.88
N GLN A 670 -30.15 9.08 -10.07
CA GLN A 670 -31.10 9.09 -8.94
C GLN A 670 -31.46 10.51 -8.46
N ASN A 671 -32.00 11.34 -9.36
CA ASN A 671 -32.84 12.50 -9.04
C ASN A 671 -33.51 13.00 -10.35
N ASP A 672 -34.85 12.97 -10.39
CA ASP A 672 -35.75 13.94 -11.04
C ASP A 672 -37.11 13.29 -11.33
N SER A 673 -38.07 13.46 -10.42
CA SER A 673 -39.44 12.98 -10.62
C SER A 673 -40.48 13.75 -9.80
N HIS A 674 -40.57 15.08 -9.96
CA HIS A 674 -41.80 15.83 -9.65
C HIS A 674 -41.88 17.19 -10.39
N SER A 675 -42.74 17.25 -11.42
CA SER A 675 -43.65 18.37 -11.80
C SER A 675 -43.12 19.81 -12.00
N ASN A 676 -43.49 20.57 -13.05
CA ASN A 676 -44.46 20.31 -14.13
C ASN A 676 -44.22 21.20 -15.39
N VAL A 677 -44.27 20.55 -16.56
CA VAL A 677 -45.00 20.92 -17.81
C VAL A 677 -44.95 22.36 -18.36
N VAL A 678 -44.45 22.51 -19.61
CA VAL A 678 -45.20 22.97 -20.82
C VAL A 678 -44.35 22.73 -22.09
N GLN A 679 -44.75 21.73 -22.90
CA GLN A 679 -44.97 21.68 -24.37
C GLN A 679 -44.06 22.52 -25.36
N VAL A 680 -43.74 22.09 -26.60
CA VAL A 680 -44.32 21.02 -27.46
C VAL A 680 -43.40 20.52 -28.63
N GLN A 681 -43.59 19.26 -29.06
CA GLN A 681 -43.31 18.59 -30.37
C GLN A 681 -41.89 18.54 -31.02
N GLU A 682 -41.23 17.40 -30.76
CA GLU A 682 -40.67 16.36 -31.69
C GLU A 682 -41.16 16.30 -33.17
N PRO A 683 -40.49 15.56 -34.13
CA PRO A 683 -40.37 14.07 -34.06
C PRO A 683 -39.20 13.30 -34.75
N SER A 684 -39.13 12.00 -34.42
CA SER A 684 -38.84 10.82 -35.31
C SER A 684 -37.41 10.25 -35.55
N ASN A 685 -37.04 9.31 -34.67
CA ASN A 685 -36.73 7.88 -34.93
C ASN A 685 -35.68 7.36 -35.97
N PHE A 686 -34.60 6.80 -35.40
CA PHE A 686 -34.06 5.43 -35.57
C PHE A 686 -34.52 4.48 -36.72
N ILE A 687 -33.54 3.75 -37.28
CA ILE A 687 -33.58 2.30 -37.60
C ILE A 687 -32.12 1.74 -37.62
N ALA A 688 -31.92 0.41 -37.57
CA ALA A 688 -30.63 -0.23 -37.25
C ALA A 688 -30.20 -1.37 -38.22
N SER A 689 -29.03 -1.99 -37.95
CA SER A 689 -28.50 -3.24 -38.57
C SER A 689 -27.88 -3.08 -39.99
N PRO A 690 -27.10 -4.05 -40.56
CA PRO A 690 -26.93 -5.44 -40.12
C PRO A 690 -25.51 -6.06 -40.14
N SER A 691 -25.51 -7.30 -39.67
CA SER A 691 -24.54 -8.40 -39.56
C SER A 691 -23.76 -8.84 -40.82
N THR A 692 -22.63 -9.54 -40.58
CA THR A 692 -22.08 -10.73 -41.33
C THR A 692 -21.65 -10.61 -42.81
N SER A 693 -20.82 -11.49 -43.39
CA SER A 693 -19.69 -12.36 -42.95
C SER A 693 -19.11 -13.10 -44.18
N TYR A 694 -17.82 -13.49 -44.21
CA TYR A 694 -17.31 -14.47 -45.20
C TYR A 694 -16.09 -15.30 -44.72
N GLN A 695 -16.26 -16.64 -44.76
CA GLN A 695 -15.33 -17.77 -45.04
C GLN A 695 -13.89 -17.77 -44.43
N GLN A 696 -13.47 -18.74 -43.59
CA GLN A 696 -13.25 -20.21 -43.77
C GLN A 696 -11.91 -20.59 -44.46
N PRO A 697 -11.33 -21.81 -44.27
CA PRO A 697 -11.80 -22.98 -43.48
C PRO A 697 -10.79 -23.58 -42.45
N PRO A 698 -11.23 -24.48 -41.53
CA PRO A 698 -10.38 -25.36 -40.72
C PRO A 698 -10.55 -26.88 -41.00
N PRO A 699 -9.58 -27.75 -40.65
CA PRO A 699 -9.68 -29.19 -40.84
C PRO A 699 -10.35 -29.96 -39.68
N SER A 700 -11.63 -30.31 -39.88
CA SER A 700 -12.29 -31.61 -39.57
C SER A 700 -12.07 -32.42 -38.27
N ARG A 701 -13.18 -33.08 -37.85
CA ARG A 701 -13.34 -34.23 -36.92
C ARG A 701 -13.44 -33.91 -35.41
N SER A 702 -14.38 -34.50 -34.64
CA SER A 702 -15.53 -35.36 -35.01
C SER A 702 -16.54 -35.63 -33.86
N PHE A 703 -17.76 -36.04 -34.26
CA PHE A 703 -18.77 -36.86 -33.55
C PHE A 703 -19.79 -36.24 -32.54
N ASN A 704 -21.07 -36.38 -32.93
CA ASN A 704 -22.24 -36.88 -32.16
C ASN A 704 -22.77 -36.09 -30.93
N GLN A 705 -24.09 -36.04 -30.65
CA GLN A 705 -25.30 -36.49 -31.39
C GLN A 705 -26.58 -35.86 -30.79
N ARG A 706 -27.66 -35.72 -31.61
CA ARG A 706 -29.09 -35.65 -31.19
C ARG A 706 -29.48 -34.41 -30.33
N ASN A 707 -30.72 -33.98 -30.12
CA ASN A 707 -32.09 -34.31 -30.61
C ASN A 707 -32.99 -33.06 -30.33
N ASN A 708 -34.16 -32.78 -30.93
CA ASN A 708 -34.82 -33.18 -32.19
C ASN A 708 -36.06 -32.27 -32.42
N TYR A 709 -36.66 -32.27 -33.63
CA TYR A 709 -38.02 -31.75 -33.96
C TYR A 709 -38.25 -30.23 -33.76
N HIS A 710 -39.25 -29.53 -34.32
CA HIS A 710 -40.28 -29.73 -35.38
C HIS A 710 -40.77 -28.29 -35.79
N HIS A 711 -41.32 -27.96 -36.98
CA HIS A 711 -41.44 -28.65 -38.27
C HIS A 711 -41.81 -27.64 -39.40
N ASN A 712 -41.81 -28.10 -40.65
CA ASN A 712 -42.67 -27.74 -41.81
C ASN A 712 -43.08 -26.28 -42.13
N GLN A 713 -42.65 -25.72 -43.28
CA GLN A 713 -43.20 -25.87 -44.67
C GLN A 713 -44.31 -24.83 -44.99
N ARG A 714 -44.51 -24.34 -46.23
CA ARG A 714 -43.92 -24.67 -47.55
C ARG A 714 -43.94 -23.46 -48.50
N ASN A 715 -43.05 -23.45 -49.50
CA ASN A 715 -43.27 -23.31 -50.96
C ASN A 715 -44.59 -22.66 -51.47
N GLN A 716 -44.70 -21.95 -52.61
CA GLN A 716 -43.83 -21.65 -53.78
C GLN A 716 -44.61 -20.59 -54.67
N ASN A 717 -44.35 -20.21 -55.93
CA ASN A 717 -43.40 -20.57 -57.01
C ASN A 717 -43.34 -19.45 -58.09
N PHE A 718 -42.23 -19.34 -58.85
CA PHE A 718 -42.16 -18.93 -60.29
C PHE A 718 -42.60 -17.49 -60.68
N ASN A 719 -42.12 -16.84 -61.77
CA ASN A 719 -40.94 -17.02 -62.64
C ASN A 719 -40.71 -15.72 -63.47
N GLY A 720 -39.62 -15.62 -64.26
CA GLY A 720 -39.69 -14.93 -65.57
C GLY A 720 -38.80 -13.71 -65.87
N GLN A 721 -37.60 -13.99 -66.41
CA GLN A 721 -37.06 -13.44 -67.68
C GLN A 721 -36.75 -11.93 -67.92
N ASN A 722 -35.46 -11.70 -68.24
CA ASN A 722 -34.91 -11.09 -69.47
C ASN A 722 -34.59 -9.57 -69.64
N ASN A 723 -33.36 -9.37 -70.13
CA ASN A 723 -32.89 -8.45 -71.20
C ASN A 723 -32.44 -6.98 -70.95
N HIS A 724 -31.12 -6.82 -71.02
CA HIS A 724 -30.35 -5.93 -71.94
C HIS A 724 -30.24 -4.39 -71.76
N ARG A 725 -28.96 -4.00 -71.58
CA ARG A 725 -28.17 -2.96 -72.32
C ARG A 725 -28.48 -1.45 -72.16
N ASN A 726 -27.46 -0.78 -71.63
CA ASN A 726 -26.75 0.40 -72.17
C ASN A 726 -27.54 1.65 -72.66
N GLY A 727 -27.19 2.81 -72.09
CA GLY A 727 -26.47 3.82 -72.90
C GLY A 727 -27.02 5.25 -73.02
N ALA A 728 -26.45 6.15 -72.21
CA ALA A 728 -25.97 7.51 -72.55
C ALA A 728 -26.90 8.62 -73.16
N SER A 729 -26.63 9.85 -72.67
CA SER A 729 -26.67 11.16 -73.41
C SER A 729 -28.00 11.73 -73.96
N SER A 730 -28.23 13.05 -74.03
CA SER A 730 -27.59 14.23 -73.40
C SER A 730 -28.28 15.56 -73.77
N SER A 731 -28.40 16.52 -72.82
CA SER A 731 -28.48 18.00 -73.04
C SER A 731 -29.67 18.57 -73.86
N SER A 732 -30.06 19.86 -73.85
CA SER A 732 -29.99 21.02 -72.92
C SER A 732 -31.02 22.07 -73.47
N ARG A 733 -31.23 23.33 -73.02
CA ARG A 733 -30.54 24.29 -72.12
C ARG A 733 -31.49 25.48 -71.84
N TYR A 734 -31.46 26.12 -70.68
CA TYR A 734 -31.68 27.58 -70.51
C TYR A 734 -31.11 28.06 -69.14
N GLN A 735 -30.85 29.36 -69.02
CA GLN A 735 -30.16 30.02 -67.88
C GLN A 735 -31.20 30.67 -66.93
N ASN A 736 -30.92 30.97 -65.65
CA ASN A 736 -29.70 31.59 -65.15
C ASN A 736 -29.45 31.27 -63.65
N SER A 737 -28.33 30.61 -63.30
CA SER A 737 -27.88 30.44 -61.91
C SER A 737 -26.38 30.06 -61.78
N ASN A 738 -25.82 30.34 -60.61
CA ASN A 738 -24.37 30.41 -60.32
C ASN A 738 -23.58 29.11 -60.53
N TYR A 739 -22.52 29.15 -61.34
CA TYR A 739 -21.32 28.32 -61.15
C TYR A 739 -20.06 28.99 -61.74
N GLN A 740 -19.01 29.15 -60.91
CA GLN A 740 -17.62 29.16 -61.37
C GLN A 740 -16.83 28.18 -60.50
N GLN A 741 -16.43 27.06 -61.10
CA GLN A 741 -15.37 26.23 -60.51
C GLN A 741 -14.02 26.90 -60.77
N LYS A 742 -13.26 27.16 -59.70
CA LYS A 742 -11.81 27.03 -59.78
C LYS A 742 -11.47 25.60 -59.38
N SER A 743 -10.60 24.95 -60.13
CA SER A 743 -10.09 23.62 -59.81
C SER A 743 -9.29 23.66 -58.52
N GLN A 744 -9.81 23.05 -57.46
CA GLN A 744 -9.00 22.67 -56.31
C GLN A 744 -8.60 21.21 -56.46
N HIS A 745 -7.30 20.92 -56.38
CA HIS A 745 -6.84 19.58 -56.06
C HIS A 745 -7.46 19.17 -54.73
N ASN A 746 -8.09 17.99 -54.65
CA ASN A 746 -8.25 17.33 -53.36
C ASN A 746 -6.85 17.14 -52.77
N PRO A 747 -6.54 17.68 -51.58
CA PRO A 747 -5.20 17.57 -51.01
C PRO A 747 -4.88 16.12 -50.66
N PRO A 748 -3.60 15.72 -50.67
CA PRO A 748 -3.17 14.38 -50.23
C PRO A 748 -3.64 14.12 -48.80
N SER A 749 -4.30 12.98 -48.57
CA SER A 749 -4.92 12.61 -47.29
C SER A 749 -3.89 12.54 -46.17
N ARG A 750 -3.81 13.58 -45.34
CA ARG A 750 -2.84 13.65 -44.25
C ARG A 750 -3.22 12.69 -43.12
N ARG A 751 -2.21 12.10 -42.47
CA ARG A 751 -2.36 11.22 -41.31
C ARG A 751 -1.34 11.65 -40.26
N TYR A 752 -1.72 11.60 -38.99
CA TYR A 752 -0.90 12.12 -37.90
C TYR A 752 -0.86 11.09 -36.76
N PHE A 753 0.32 10.87 -36.21
CA PHE A 753 0.60 9.89 -35.16
C PHE A 753 1.38 10.54 -34.02
N ILE A 754 1.17 10.08 -32.78
CA ILE A 754 1.92 10.54 -31.62
C ILE A 754 2.88 9.44 -31.18
N VAL A 755 4.15 9.79 -30.95
CA VAL A 755 5.22 8.86 -30.55
C VAL A 755 5.90 9.37 -29.28
N LYS A 756 6.20 8.47 -28.34
CA LYS A 756 6.93 8.80 -27.11
C LYS A 756 8.44 8.78 -27.36
N ALA A 757 9.13 9.83 -26.93
CA ALA A 757 10.59 9.93 -26.94
C ALA A 757 11.14 10.07 -25.51
N ALA A 758 12.32 9.52 -25.24
CA ALA A 758 12.94 9.59 -23.91
C ALA A 758 13.50 10.99 -23.59
N SER A 759 13.98 11.72 -24.59
CA SER A 759 14.51 13.08 -24.44
C SER A 759 14.41 13.88 -25.75
N ARG A 760 14.74 15.19 -25.72
CA ARG A 760 14.77 16.04 -26.92
C ARG A 760 15.92 15.67 -27.84
N GLU A 761 17.04 15.28 -27.26
CA GLU A 761 18.27 14.88 -27.96
C GLU A 761 18.02 13.64 -28.81
N GLN A 762 17.23 12.67 -28.29
CA GLN A 762 16.81 11.50 -29.06
C GLN A 762 15.98 11.89 -30.31
N ILE A 763 15.07 12.86 -30.18
CA ILE A 763 14.27 13.36 -31.31
C ILE A 763 15.20 14.01 -32.34
N LEU A 764 16.07 14.93 -31.92
CA LEU A 764 16.99 15.65 -32.80
C LEU A 764 18.01 14.72 -33.48
N ASP A 765 18.50 13.69 -32.78
CA ASP A 765 19.39 12.69 -33.36
C ASP A 765 18.66 11.77 -34.36
N SER A 766 17.44 11.32 -34.05
CA SER A 766 16.63 10.53 -35.00
C SER A 766 16.29 11.28 -36.28
N VAL A 767 16.10 12.60 -36.20
CA VAL A 767 15.91 13.49 -37.36
C VAL A 767 17.20 13.61 -38.15
N LYS A 768 18.34 13.89 -37.49
CA LYS A 768 19.67 14.01 -38.14
C LYS A 768 20.12 12.72 -38.82
N THR A 769 19.83 11.57 -38.22
CA THR A 769 20.23 10.24 -38.72
C THR A 769 19.17 9.58 -39.60
N SER A 770 17.97 10.16 -39.71
CA SER A 770 16.77 9.54 -40.32
C SER A 770 16.46 8.15 -39.78
N ARG A 771 16.59 7.95 -38.46
CA ARG A 771 16.41 6.64 -37.79
C ARG A 771 15.53 6.74 -36.55
N TRP A 772 14.34 6.15 -36.61
CA TRP A 772 13.55 5.79 -35.43
C TRP A 772 13.30 4.29 -35.40
N HIS A 773 13.34 3.68 -34.21
CA HIS A 773 13.13 2.24 -34.07
C HIS A 773 11.65 1.91 -33.84
N PHE A 774 10.93 1.63 -34.92
CA PHE A 774 9.60 1.03 -34.87
C PHE A 774 9.69 -0.50 -34.74
N SER A 775 8.72 -1.12 -34.07
CA SER A 775 8.57 -2.58 -34.12
C SER A 775 8.26 -3.05 -35.54
N ASP A 776 8.67 -4.28 -35.90
CA ASP A 776 8.52 -4.78 -37.27
C ASP A 776 7.08 -4.81 -37.79
N SER A 777 6.09 -4.96 -36.89
CA SER A 777 4.67 -4.83 -37.22
C SER A 777 4.31 -3.41 -37.65
N ILE A 778 4.70 -2.39 -36.87
CA ILE A 778 4.43 -0.98 -37.18
C ILE A 778 5.22 -0.57 -38.43
N ARG A 779 6.50 -0.94 -38.53
CA ARG A 779 7.36 -0.70 -39.70
C ARG A 779 6.73 -1.25 -40.99
N SER A 780 6.21 -2.48 -40.96
CA SER A 780 5.55 -3.10 -42.10
C SER A 780 4.27 -2.37 -42.52
N HIS A 781 3.46 -1.91 -41.57
CA HIS A 781 2.27 -1.11 -41.86
C HIS A 781 2.62 0.28 -42.43
N LEU A 782 3.62 0.97 -41.87
CA LEU A 782 4.07 2.28 -42.36
C LEU A 782 4.61 2.21 -43.79
N VAL A 783 5.49 1.24 -44.11
CA VAL A 783 5.96 1.03 -45.49
C VAL A 783 4.81 0.71 -46.44
N ARG A 784 3.83 -0.12 -46.01
CA ARG A 784 2.64 -0.44 -46.81
C ARG A 784 1.72 0.77 -47.01
N ALA A 785 1.65 1.71 -46.07
CA ALA A 785 0.88 2.94 -46.20
C ALA A 785 1.56 3.94 -47.14
N LEU A 786 2.86 4.17 -46.97
CA LEU A 786 3.65 5.10 -47.80
C LEU A 786 3.77 4.65 -49.28
N ARG A 787 3.62 3.35 -49.58
CA ARG A 787 3.60 2.81 -50.95
C ARG A 787 2.25 2.89 -51.68
N GLN A 788 1.16 3.29 -51.03
CA GLN A 788 -0.17 3.33 -51.69
C GLN A 788 -0.35 4.60 -52.52
N GLN A 789 -0.81 4.45 -53.77
CA GLN A 789 -0.86 5.53 -54.76
C GLN A 789 -1.77 6.72 -54.39
N ASN A 790 -2.72 6.54 -53.46
CA ASN A 790 -3.39 7.66 -52.79
C ASN A 790 -2.45 8.27 -51.74
N ALA A 791 -1.45 9.01 -52.22
CA ALA A 791 -0.33 9.56 -51.46
C ALA A 791 -0.80 10.22 -50.15
N SER A 792 -0.69 9.47 -49.06
CA SER A 792 -1.13 9.91 -47.74
C SER A 792 0.10 10.39 -46.98
N ARG A 793 0.29 11.71 -46.83
CA ARG A 793 1.42 12.26 -46.07
C ARG A 793 1.25 11.88 -44.59
N ILE A 794 2.20 11.11 -44.07
CA ILE A 794 2.20 10.67 -42.67
C ILE A 794 3.11 11.58 -41.87
N PHE A 795 2.58 12.12 -40.77
CA PHE A 795 3.30 12.97 -39.85
C PHE A 795 3.41 12.33 -38.46
N ILE A 796 4.54 12.55 -37.79
CA ILE A 796 4.76 12.16 -36.40
C ILE A 796 4.99 13.40 -35.53
N LEU A 797 4.33 13.40 -34.38
CA LEU A 797 4.48 14.35 -33.28
C LEU A 797 5.16 13.62 -32.11
N PHE A 798 6.26 14.16 -31.57
CA PHE A 798 6.94 13.53 -30.44
C PHE A 798 6.53 14.14 -29.09
N SER A 799 6.28 13.26 -28.11
CA SER A 799 5.95 13.61 -26.73
C SER A 799 7.01 13.06 -25.79
N ILE A 800 7.55 13.91 -24.91
CA ILE A 800 8.56 13.50 -23.91
C ILE A 800 7.84 13.33 -22.56
N PRO A 801 7.91 12.14 -21.90
CA PRO A 801 7.30 11.90 -20.60
C PRO A 801 7.65 12.98 -19.57
N LEU A 802 6.69 13.27 -18.68
CA LEU A 802 6.76 14.30 -17.62
C LEU A 802 6.93 15.76 -18.10
N SER A 803 7.33 16.00 -19.36
CA SER A 803 7.35 17.36 -19.91
C SER A 803 5.93 17.88 -20.19
N LYS A 804 5.71 19.19 -19.99
CA LYS A 804 4.42 19.85 -20.31
C LYS A 804 4.31 20.26 -21.79
N PHE A 805 5.12 19.65 -22.67
CA PHE A 805 5.27 20.07 -24.06
C PHE A 805 5.32 18.87 -25.02
N MET A 806 4.77 19.02 -26.22
CA MET A 806 5.23 18.21 -27.36
C MET A 806 6.40 18.92 -28.06
N CYS A 807 7.29 18.13 -28.66
CA CYS A 807 8.48 18.61 -29.37
C CYS A 807 8.49 18.05 -30.78
N CYS A 808 8.64 18.92 -31.77
CA CYS A 808 8.83 18.59 -33.20
C CYS A 808 7.64 17.92 -33.93
N LEU A 809 7.47 18.31 -35.19
CA LEU A 809 6.63 17.69 -36.21
C LEU A 809 7.53 17.17 -37.33
N THR A 810 7.41 15.90 -37.68
CA THR A 810 8.18 15.27 -38.77
C THR A 810 7.28 14.63 -39.82
N GLU A 811 7.61 14.79 -41.10
CA GLU A 811 6.99 14.09 -42.22
C GLU A 811 7.78 12.81 -42.54
N LEU A 812 7.09 11.67 -42.59
CA LEU A 812 7.67 10.41 -43.03
C LEU A 812 7.67 10.32 -44.55
N TYR A 813 8.78 9.82 -45.10
CA TYR A 813 8.87 9.43 -46.50
C TYR A 813 9.67 8.13 -46.66
N LEU A 814 9.57 7.52 -47.85
CA LEU A 814 10.38 6.36 -48.21
C LEU A 814 11.63 6.81 -48.97
N GLU A 815 12.79 6.39 -48.51
CA GLU A 815 14.08 6.62 -49.15
C GLU A 815 14.81 5.28 -49.28
N SER A 816 14.97 4.79 -50.51
CA SER A 816 15.61 3.49 -50.81
C SER A 816 15.11 2.33 -49.93
N ASP A 817 13.77 2.20 -49.83
CA ASP A 817 13.05 1.22 -49.00
C ASP A 817 13.19 1.34 -47.47
N HIS A 818 13.90 2.35 -46.98
CA HIS A 818 13.91 2.75 -45.56
C HIS A 818 12.89 3.88 -45.29
N ILE A 819 12.37 3.93 -44.06
CA ILE A 819 11.54 5.04 -43.60
C ILE A 819 12.48 6.15 -43.13
N ALA A 820 12.43 7.30 -43.80
CA ALA A 820 13.23 8.49 -43.50
C ALA A 820 12.36 9.64 -42.96
N PHE A 821 13.00 10.63 -42.35
CA PHE A 821 12.35 11.69 -41.57
C PHE A 821 12.71 13.07 -42.11
N ARG A 822 11.70 13.88 -42.44
CA ARG A 822 11.86 15.30 -42.74
C ARG A 822 11.30 16.12 -41.58
N LEU A 823 12.11 16.97 -40.95
CA LEU A 823 11.62 17.94 -39.97
C LEU A 823 10.73 18.97 -40.67
N VAL A 824 9.57 19.27 -40.08
CA VAL A 824 8.58 20.23 -40.59
C VAL A 824 8.48 21.44 -39.66
N ASP A 825 8.52 21.20 -38.35
CA ASP A 825 8.61 22.25 -37.32
C ASP A 825 9.36 21.68 -36.09
N GLU A 826 10.09 22.52 -35.35
CA GLU A 826 10.79 22.17 -34.11
C GLU A 826 10.18 22.84 -32.86
N ARG A 827 9.17 23.72 -33.02
CA ARG A 827 8.55 24.48 -31.93
C ARG A 827 7.98 23.57 -30.83
N GLN A 828 8.04 24.06 -29.59
CA GLN A 828 7.47 23.40 -28.41
C GLN A 828 6.09 23.96 -28.08
N PHE A 829 5.09 23.09 -27.96
CA PHE A 829 3.70 23.49 -27.72
C PHE A 829 3.24 23.03 -26.33
N ASN A 830 2.79 23.98 -25.50
CA ASN A 830 2.41 23.73 -24.10
C ASN A 830 1.03 23.03 -24.03
N PHE A 831 0.98 21.86 -23.40
CA PHE A 831 -0.24 21.08 -23.19
C PHE A 831 -1.37 21.87 -22.52
N SER A 832 -1.05 22.86 -21.70
CA SER A 832 -2.02 23.70 -20.98
C SER A 832 -2.76 24.65 -21.94
N TYR A 833 -2.06 25.24 -22.90
CA TYR A 833 -2.64 26.10 -23.94
C TYR A 833 -3.50 25.27 -24.90
N LEU A 834 -2.97 24.12 -25.30
CA LEU A 834 -3.62 23.19 -26.23
C LEU A 834 -4.91 22.60 -25.63
N ARG A 835 -4.90 22.26 -24.32
CA ARG A 835 -6.09 21.87 -23.54
C ARG A 835 -7.14 22.96 -23.46
N ASN A 836 -6.75 24.20 -23.20
CA ASN A 836 -7.70 25.32 -23.08
C ASN A 836 -8.38 25.61 -24.42
N THR A 837 -7.61 25.60 -25.51
CA THR A 837 -8.12 25.82 -26.87
C THR A 837 -9.11 24.73 -27.30
N LEU A 838 -8.80 23.45 -27.07
CA LEU A 838 -9.68 22.34 -27.44
C LEU A 838 -10.92 22.18 -26.53
N ASN A 839 -10.79 22.48 -25.23
CA ASN A 839 -11.97 22.58 -24.35
C ASN A 839 -12.94 23.67 -24.85
N GLY A 840 -12.42 24.80 -25.34
CA GLY A 840 -13.21 25.87 -25.95
C GLY A 840 -13.91 25.48 -27.26
N SER A 841 -13.47 24.41 -27.94
CA SER A 841 -14.10 23.89 -29.16
C SER A 841 -15.09 22.75 -28.90
N GLY A 842 -15.47 22.48 -27.63
CA GLY A 842 -16.41 21.41 -27.27
C GLY A 842 -15.85 19.98 -27.36
N LEU A 843 -14.55 19.83 -27.65
CA LEU A 843 -13.89 18.52 -27.73
C LEU A 843 -13.21 18.18 -26.40
N HIS A 844 -13.63 17.10 -25.74
CA HIS A 844 -13.06 16.65 -24.47
C HIS A 844 -11.62 16.11 -24.63
N PHE A 845 -10.66 17.04 -24.67
CA PHE A 845 -9.24 16.78 -24.89
C PHE A 845 -8.64 15.72 -23.95
N GLN A 846 -9.03 15.73 -22.68
CA GLN A 846 -8.50 14.83 -21.65
C GLN A 846 -8.69 13.35 -22.02
N LYS A 847 -9.86 12.98 -22.56
CA LYS A 847 -10.20 11.57 -22.83
C LYS A 847 -9.26 10.92 -23.84
N TYR A 848 -8.90 11.65 -24.89
CA TYR A 848 -8.10 11.11 -25.99
C TYR A 848 -6.61 10.99 -25.67
N LEU A 849 -6.07 11.82 -24.77
CA LEU A 849 -4.67 11.74 -24.36
C LEU A 849 -4.34 10.45 -23.60
N ASP A 850 -5.27 9.99 -22.78
CA ASP A 850 -5.13 8.77 -21.99
C ASP A 850 -5.30 7.50 -22.88
N GLU A 851 -5.87 7.63 -24.08
CA GLU A 851 -6.10 6.55 -25.05
C GLU A 851 -4.98 6.43 -26.13
N LEU A 852 -4.36 7.54 -26.58
CA LEU A 852 -3.50 7.61 -27.80
C LEU A 852 -2.03 7.11 -27.64
N CYS A 853 -1.78 6.14 -26.78
CA CYS A 853 -0.44 5.92 -26.22
C CYS A 853 0.49 4.89 -26.92
N ASP A 854 0.03 4.16 -27.95
CA ASP A 854 0.76 3.07 -28.63
C ASP A 854 0.85 3.21 -30.17
N GLY A 855 0.77 4.44 -30.69
CA GLY A 855 1.03 4.73 -32.11
C GLY A 855 -0.16 4.53 -33.06
N GLU A 856 -1.38 4.78 -32.59
CA GLU A 856 -2.58 4.79 -33.43
C GLU A 856 -2.76 6.11 -34.23
N GLU A 857 -3.58 6.05 -35.29
CA GLU A 857 -3.83 7.17 -36.21
C GLU A 857 -4.83 8.17 -35.61
N LEU A 858 -4.46 9.45 -35.53
CA LEU A 858 -5.37 10.51 -35.06
C LEU A 858 -6.64 10.57 -35.94
N PRO A 859 -7.84 10.75 -35.34
CA PRO A 859 -9.08 10.89 -36.09
C PRO A 859 -8.97 11.98 -37.17
N LYS A 860 -9.49 11.72 -38.38
CA LYS A 860 -9.29 12.58 -39.56
C LYS A 860 -9.58 14.07 -39.32
N ASN A 861 -10.62 14.37 -38.53
CA ASN A 861 -11.02 15.74 -38.22
C ASN A 861 -10.09 16.44 -37.20
N MET A 862 -9.36 15.68 -36.38
CA MET A 862 -8.34 16.21 -35.45
C MET A 862 -7.01 16.51 -36.17
N GLY A 863 -6.60 15.65 -37.12
CA GLY A 863 -5.26 15.72 -37.73
C GLY A 863 -4.91 17.09 -38.31
N ASP A 864 -5.78 17.63 -39.18
CA ASP A 864 -5.54 18.93 -39.79
C ASP A 864 -5.79 20.11 -38.83
N PHE A 865 -6.55 19.91 -37.74
CA PHE A 865 -6.64 20.89 -36.65
C PHE A 865 -5.31 21.03 -35.92
N TYR A 866 -4.65 19.91 -35.56
CA TYR A 866 -3.30 19.94 -34.97
C TYR A 866 -2.27 20.59 -35.90
N TYR A 867 -2.30 20.29 -37.20
CA TYR A 867 -1.39 20.93 -38.16
C TYR A 867 -1.59 22.44 -38.21
N ASN A 868 -2.84 22.90 -38.32
CA ASN A 868 -3.13 24.34 -38.37
C ASN A 868 -2.72 25.04 -37.06
N LEU A 869 -2.99 24.43 -35.90
CA LEU A 869 -2.62 24.93 -34.57
C LEU A 869 -1.10 24.96 -34.33
N ILE A 870 -0.33 24.11 -35.03
CA ILE A 870 1.14 24.11 -35.00
C ILE A 870 1.71 25.15 -35.96
N VAL A 871 1.05 25.38 -37.10
CA VAL A 871 1.49 26.37 -38.08
C VAL A 871 1.30 27.81 -37.58
N THR A 872 0.15 28.11 -36.96
CA THR A 872 -0.14 29.41 -36.31
C THR A 872 0.73 29.66 -35.08
#